data_AF-A0A812V5E9-F1
#
_entry.id   AF-A0A812V5E9-F1
#
_cell.length_a   1.000
_cell.length_b   1.000
_cell.length_c   1.000
_cell.angle_alpha   90.00
_cell.angle_beta   90.00
_cell.angle_gamma   90.00
#
_symmetry.space_group_name_H-M   'P 1'
#
loop_
_entity.id
_entity.type
_entity.pdbx_description
1 polymer ?
#
loop_
_entity_poly.entity_id
_entity_poly.type
_entity_poly.pdbx_seq_one_letter_code
_entity_poly.pdbx_strand_id
1 'polypeptide(L)'
;MLAICVVWQFIWSLCQAVRDTTADNRHISPAPENDGDDCPSATPSGLDLRSLALEGPDFTFMKSREFFLSKTASCDDPMHGVELEKVKKDTNAKRAQLAQRFRVKQVKTVLQSAVQNKLSTKTVKEAVMGVPGEEEQVPAVELHLFPEDPKKVNSSWRALLVPTTPKAFGTWFLCQPTPSSPRCIAKLPFEALPFHPSSVVRGWYAVLDRYKSSPALLISLMEAVLACGSLLLLALAISAVYVMVKGRGASKQDGGEEADEPEGSLLAKTDWSFPCTFHLTQHAQLYQESGEKVQDDPLDAGSCVVVQEVQKGKVRLSLASLVLSGDVADVIRTPLGKPKETLWGRLETPAGWLLLSKEGERMPRVVTDKTNVIFSTHTDLLPSLPVLLRGILVLLSVHVSSQWILVEFFTSMNSFARLMTLMFGTLATHLLVVLERYRTYALAMQYDEVLQRKRHLLRLPATHLKMLVVFAVLQAAILTIIIEKLVAGSSKQLVTELCFLLCQAMHGKAMYDNSAVRLKWREPQLASKEVYTATVKAMPSTSDHPARLSSKRTQSLSVVRHVTCTVVLIAMMLVARITLDVLQLRGELVHYGFTRGKLIYPPGSSAFHNTLLLDRNADSITVDLHLGEFTRGVEMDLAHPLLTEEDQERGSLFLNMSGELQLSLPSGPLYSRLSLLAVGDYVNTTYVIHILRVGKAISLGLSGSFNETRHPELAGTTFLEERTLRYQLRHRVWYVPDIDFSANITLLVKMTSLVFAPMVAGSQEQADTIADSIPRVAERCHRESAGYDCVVEETVNVGSSQFCIYQHSAEHSVFPDLGNAGVAGPDSGMLPWLQDIQFSGNWVRLTPGPDFDAEAVGNHSLNTVYRLTGLLKVQDDDTAIQIAATEDLTNTEALRAQLMVVSGAPRPLLQVRDESDACFLLPTFSLDGPLDYAICGAHGALDQVEAFVTDSRFHVIPEDLQEPGNCGIVRRRGFRSVRKDDSGCGAWCQRYLPRGARYDMTVSHSPSRCFDLALDLENATALEGSLWMTMSVRDSRGCLDAGWLTRAVRLNSSASVKELLEWDADANQIWMGVTPLQTAAAAQLASLSCAYLLRIAFARNSVSWNVVNLWFWQDGGGCRS
;
A
#
# COMPACT_ATOMS: atom_id res chain seq x y z
N MET A 1 25.31 -19.73 39.80
CA MET A 1 25.42 -18.28 40.09
C MET A 1 25.74 -17.52 38.82
N LEU A 2 26.93 -17.64 38.22
CA LEU A 2 27.28 -16.92 36.97
C LEU A 2 26.30 -17.17 35.81
N ALA A 3 25.89 -18.42 35.53
CA ALA A 3 24.86 -18.71 34.53
C ALA A 3 23.47 -18.13 34.87
N ILE A 4 23.12 -18.04 36.15
CA ILE A 4 21.84 -17.46 36.61
C ILE A 4 21.89 -15.94 36.52
N CYS A 5 23.03 -15.32 36.85
CA CYS A 5 23.25 -13.88 36.67
C CYS A 5 23.27 -13.50 35.20
N VAL A 6 23.88 -14.31 34.32
CA VAL A 6 23.86 -14.09 32.87
C VAL A 6 22.44 -14.24 32.32
N VAL A 7 21.68 -15.27 32.72
CA VAL A 7 20.28 -15.42 32.32
C VAL A 7 19.40 -14.29 32.88
N TRP A 8 19.62 -13.85 34.12
CA TRP A 8 18.88 -12.74 34.71
C TRP A 8 19.22 -11.39 34.10
N GLN A 9 20.50 -11.14 33.80
CA GLN A 9 20.95 -9.93 33.12
C GLN A 9 20.52 -9.93 31.66
N PHE A 10 20.45 -11.10 31.02
CA PHE A 10 19.85 -11.28 29.71
C PHE A 10 18.35 -11.00 29.73
N ILE A 11 17.59 -11.60 30.66
CA ILE A 11 16.15 -11.33 30.85
C ILE A 11 15.91 -9.85 31.18
N TRP A 12 16.74 -9.24 32.04
CA TRP A 12 16.66 -7.82 32.38
C TRP A 12 16.94 -6.92 31.18
N SER A 13 17.98 -7.21 30.40
CA SER A 13 18.31 -6.49 29.16
C SER A 13 17.22 -6.69 28.10
N LEU A 14 16.58 -7.86 28.05
CA LEU A 14 15.44 -8.17 27.20
C LEU A 14 14.20 -7.35 27.62
N CYS A 15 13.93 -7.28 28.92
CA CYS A 15 12.84 -6.48 29.48
C CYS A 15 13.08 -4.97 29.29
N GLN A 16 14.34 -4.51 29.38
CA GLN A 16 14.71 -3.13 29.03
C GLN A 16 14.52 -2.89 27.54
N ALA A 17 14.99 -3.76 26.66
CA ALA A 17 14.80 -3.62 25.22
C ALA A 17 13.32 -3.58 24.81
N VAL A 18 12.48 -4.44 25.40
CA VAL A 18 11.02 -4.45 25.19
C VAL A 18 10.36 -3.17 25.74
N ARG A 19 10.88 -2.63 26.85
CA ARG A 19 10.39 -1.37 27.45
C ARG A 19 10.81 -0.16 26.62
N ASP A 20 12.04 -0.14 26.12
CA ASP A 20 12.58 0.96 25.32
C ASP A 20 11.88 1.01 23.95
N THR A 21 11.51 -0.15 23.36
CA THR A 21 10.63 -0.19 22.17
C THR A 21 9.23 0.39 22.38
N THR A 22 8.76 0.50 23.64
CA THR A 22 7.47 1.14 23.96
C THR A 22 7.61 2.61 24.35
N ALA A 23 8.83 3.13 24.51
CA ALA A 23 9.09 4.44 25.11
C ALA A 23 9.85 5.43 24.20
N ASP A 24 10.36 5.01 23.04
CA ASP A 24 11.27 5.85 22.27
C ASP A 24 10.57 6.82 21.29
N ASN A 25 10.21 7.98 21.85
CA ASN A 25 10.21 9.28 21.16
C ASN A 25 11.38 10.09 21.75
N ARG A 26 12.62 9.79 21.38
CA ARG A 26 13.76 10.65 21.74
C ARG A 26 14.62 11.02 20.54
N HIS A 27 14.78 12.34 20.43
CA HIS A 27 15.61 13.06 19.46
C HIS A 27 17.01 12.45 19.32
N ILE A 28 17.34 12.05 18.10
CA ILE A 28 18.71 11.84 17.65
C ILE A 28 19.26 13.23 17.30
N SER A 29 20.32 13.66 17.99
CA SER A 29 21.04 14.89 17.64
C SER A 29 21.76 14.70 16.30
N PRO A 30 21.64 15.65 15.35
CA PRO A 30 22.37 15.60 14.10
C PRO A 30 23.88 15.72 14.36
N ALA A 31 24.66 14.93 13.63
CA ALA A 31 26.11 15.06 13.57
C ALA A 31 26.51 16.43 12.96
N PRO A 32 27.65 17.01 13.34
CA PRO A 32 28.05 18.33 12.85
C PRO A 32 28.41 18.29 11.35
N GLU A 33 27.74 19.13 10.56
CA GLU A 33 28.06 19.43 9.17
C GLU A 33 29.33 20.28 9.08
N ASN A 34 30.26 19.82 8.25
CA ASN A 34 31.30 20.63 7.63
C ASN A 34 31.63 19.93 6.31
N ASP A 35 31.01 20.35 5.21
CA ASP A 35 31.53 20.15 3.85
C ASP A 35 30.74 21.01 2.85
N GLY A 36 31.47 21.76 2.01
CA GLY A 36 30.97 22.80 1.11
C GLY A 36 30.31 22.29 -0.17
N ASP A 37 29.32 21.39 -0.05
CA ASP A 37 28.51 20.93 -1.17
C ASP A 37 27.14 21.64 -1.19
N ASP A 38 26.87 22.46 -2.22
CA ASP A 38 25.66 23.28 -2.40
C ASP A 38 24.34 22.48 -2.65
N CYS A 39 24.28 21.17 -2.34
CA CYS A 39 23.08 20.34 -2.60
C CYS A 39 22.19 20.22 -1.35
N PRO A 40 20.88 20.53 -1.43
CA PRO A 40 19.99 20.50 -0.26
C PRO A 40 19.83 19.08 0.28
N SER A 41 19.78 18.91 1.60
CA SER A 41 19.64 17.59 2.23
C SER A 41 18.18 17.22 2.47
N ALA A 42 17.80 15.99 2.12
CA ALA A 42 16.52 15.41 2.49
C ALA A 42 16.45 15.15 4.01
N THR A 43 15.27 15.29 4.60
CA THR A 43 15.05 15.11 6.04
C THR A 43 14.46 13.72 6.34
N PRO A 44 14.72 13.12 7.51
CA PRO A 44 14.09 11.86 7.90
C PRO A 44 12.56 12.00 7.94
N SER A 45 11.85 11.10 7.27
CA SER A 45 10.38 11.11 7.31
C SER A 45 9.86 10.58 8.66
N GLY A 46 8.84 11.25 9.21
CA GLY A 46 8.11 10.76 10.38
C GLY A 46 7.05 9.70 10.05
N LEU A 47 6.88 9.37 8.76
CA LEU A 47 5.79 8.53 8.23
C LEU A 47 6.11 7.03 8.23
N ASP A 48 7.22 6.64 8.85
CA ASP A 48 7.78 5.29 8.94
C ASP A 48 8.70 4.91 7.75
N LEU A 49 9.56 3.91 8.00
CA LEU A 49 10.77 3.54 7.24
C LEU A 49 11.95 4.48 7.51
N ARG A 50 13.17 3.99 7.30
CA ARG A 50 14.39 4.82 7.14
C ARG A 50 14.32 5.66 5.85
N SER A 51 13.13 6.18 5.54
CA SER A 51 12.77 6.97 4.37
C SER A 51 13.11 8.44 4.60
N LEU A 52 13.28 9.15 3.51
CA LEU A 52 13.60 10.57 3.50
C LEU A 52 12.49 11.34 2.81
N ALA A 53 12.22 12.55 3.28
CA ALA A 53 11.26 13.46 2.69
C ALA A 53 11.96 14.71 2.14
N LEU A 54 11.49 15.19 1.00
CA LEU A 54 11.78 16.50 0.44
C LEU A 54 10.53 17.36 0.61
N GLU A 55 10.70 18.55 1.18
CA GLU A 55 9.63 19.51 1.38
C GLU A 55 9.52 20.43 0.16
N GLY A 56 8.30 20.68 -0.33
CA GLY A 56 8.06 21.63 -1.43
C GLY A 56 8.76 21.27 -2.74
N PRO A 57 8.49 20.10 -3.35
CA PRO A 57 9.14 19.70 -4.60
C PRO A 57 8.87 20.72 -5.73
N ASP A 58 9.94 21.18 -6.39
CA ASP A 58 9.91 22.13 -7.53
C ASP A 58 9.83 21.41 -8.90
N PHE A 59 9.40 20.15 -8.89
CA PHE A 59 9.32 19.27 -10.06
C PHE A 59 7.98 18.51 -10.11
N THR A 60 7.55 18.15 -11.31
CA THR A 60 6.34 17.35 -11.54
C THR A 60 6.57 15.87 -11.25
N PHE A 61 5.50 15.09 -11.08
CA PHE A 61 5.59 13.64 -11.01
C PHE A 61 6.32 13.05 -12.22
N MET A 62 6.01 13.54 -13.41
CA MET A 62 6.57 13.05 -14.67
C MET A 62 8.07 13.32 -14.75
N LYS A 63 8.50 14.56 -14.44
CA LYS A 63 9.92 14.94 -14.35
C LYS A 63 10.70 14.13 -13.30
N SER A 64 10.07 13.76 -12.20
CA SER A 64 10.72 12.93 -11.17
C SER A 64 11.14 11.54 -11.66
N ARG A 65 10.57 11.06 -12.77
CA ARG A 65 10.92 9.75 -13.36
C ARG A 65 12.24 9.78 -14.13
N GLU A 66 12.74 10.97 -14.47
CA GLU A 66 14.04 11.14 -15.12
C GLU A 66 15.20 11.10 -14.12
N PHE A 67 14.91 11.12 -12.82
CA PHE A 67 15.92 11.21 -11.78
C PHE A 67 16.69 9.91 -11.60
N PHE A 68 17.96 10.05 -11.23
CA PHE A 68 18.87 8.96 -10.97
C PHE A 68 19.72 9.20 -9.73
N LEU A 69 20.29 8.13 -9.19
CA LEU A 69 21.16 8.17 -8.01
C LEU A 69 22.63 8.30 -8.40
N SER A 70 23.37 9.14 -7.67
CA SER A 70 24.83 9.31 -7.79
C SER A 70 25.51 9.26 -6.43
N LYS A 71 26.82 8.94 -6.42
CA LYS A 71 27.68 9.00 -5.23
C LYS A 71 28.22 10.39 -4.94
N THR A 72 28.24 11.28 -5.93
CA THR A 72 28.83 12.62 -5.80
C THR A 72 27.75 13.69 -6.00
N ALA A 73 27.91 14.82 -5.31
CA ALA A 73 27.04 15.98 -5.48
C ALA A 73 27.14 16.59 -6.90
N SER A 74 28.22 16.31 -7.63
CA SER A 74 28.40 16.72 -9.02
C SER A 74 27.57 15.93 -10.03
N CYS A 75 26.97 14.79 -9.61
CA CYS A 75 26.14 13.93 -10.46
C CYS A 75 26.84 13.34 -11.69
N ASP A 76 28.18 13.30 -11.70
CA ASP A 76 28.98 12.80 -12.84
C ASP A 76 29.08 11.27 -12.90
N ASP A 77 28.84 10.57 -11.79
CA ASP A 77 28.97 9.12 -11.66
C ASP A 77 27.62 8.50 -11.24
N PRO A 78 26.78 8.09 -12.21
CA PRO A 78 25.55 7.36 -11.93
C PRO A 78 25.84 6.06 -11.18
N MET A 79 24.88 5.63 -10.36
CA MET A 79 25.04 4.43 -9.55
C MET A 79 25.21 3.16 -10.40
N HIS A 80 26.44 2.64 -10.48
CA HIS A 80 26.75 1.42 -11.23
C HIS A 80 26.89 0.16 -10.33
N GLY A 81 26.53 -1.02 -10.87
CA GLY A 81 26.79 -2.32 -10.22
C GLY A 81 25.88 -2.65 -9.02
N VAL A 82 24.74 -1.98 -8.90
CA VAL A 82 23.72 -2.28 -7.89
C VAL A 82 22.93 -3.50 -8.33
N GLU A 83 22.78 -4.44 -7.41
CA GLU A 83 21.91 -5.57 -7.62
C GLU A 83 20.52 -5.14 -7.14
N LEU A 84 19.63 -4.89 -8.09
CA LEU A 84 18.25 -4.50 -7.82
C LEU A 84 17.47 -5.66 -7.23
N GLU A 85 16.51 -5.34 -6.36
CA GLU A 85 15.62 -6.35 -5.79
C GLU A 85 14.73 -6.89 -6.91
N LYS A 86 14.73 -8.22 -7.09
CA LYS A 86 13.85 -8.90 -8.04
C LYS A 86 12.61 -9.38 -7.31
N VAL A 87 11.46 -8.92 -7.77
CA VAL A 87 10.14 -9.31 -7.25
C VAL A 87 9.45 -10.15 -8.31
N LYS A 88 8.91 -11.30 -7.91
CA LYS A 88 8.16 -12.15 -8.83
C LYS A 88 6.94 -11.38 -9.35
N LYS A 89 6.52 -11.60 -10.59
CA LYS A 89 5.33 -10.98 -11.19
C LYS A 89 4.07 -11.76 -10.86
N ASP A 90 4.15 -13.09 -10.96
CA ASP A 90 3.03 -14.02 -10.71
C ASP A 90 2.72 -14.16 -9.21
N THR A 91 1.43 -14.03 -8.86
CA THR A 91 0.88 -14.18 -7.52
C THR A 91 1.11 -15.59 -6.95
N ASN A 92 1.05 -16.63 -7.79
CA ASN A 92 1.33 -18.01 -7.36
C ASN A 92 2.81 -18.20 -7.02
N ALA A 93 3.70 -17.62 -7.83
CA ALA A 93 5.13 -17.66 -7.60
C ALA A 93 5.53 -16.85 -6.34
N LYS A 94 4.87 -15.71 -6.07
CA LYS A 94 4.97 -14.94 -4.80
C LYS A 94 4.50 -15.76 -3.61
N ARG A 95 3.33 -16.39 -3.70
CA ARG A 95 2.78 -17.27 -2.65
C ARG A 95 3.72 -18.43 -2.36
N ALA A 96 4.27 -19.07 -3.38
CA ALA A 96 5.26 -20.13 -3.23
C ALA A 96 6.54 -19.66 -2.50
N GLN A 97 6.99 -18.43 -2.77
CA GLN A 97 8.15 -17.84 -2.09
C GLN A 97 7.87 -17.53 -0.61
N LEU A 98 6.68 -17.02 -0.27
CA LEU A 98 6.28 -16.82 1.12
C LEU A 98 6.09 -18.16 1.85
N ALA A 99 5.48 -19.14 1.20
CA ALA A 99 5.38 -20.50 1.74
C ALA A 99 6.75 -21.17 1.94
N GLN A 100 7.74 -20.88 1.10
CA GLN A 100 9.12 -21.35 1.28
C GLN A 100 9.82 -20.74 2.51
N ARG A 101 9.40 -19.55 2.97
CA ARG A 101 9.92 -18.96 4.21
C ARG A 101 9.51 -19.78 5.43
N PHE A 102 8.39 -20.51 5.37
CA PHE A 102 7.96 -21.47 6.39
C PHE A 102 8.25 -22.92 5.97
N ARG A 103 9.55 -23.23 5.94
CA ARG A 103 10.12 -24.55 5.59
C ARG A 103 9.54 -25.73 6.37
N VAL A 104 8.85 -25.53 7.49
CA VAL A 104 8.38 -26.65 8.35
C VAL A 104 7.29 -27.49 7.68
N LYS A 105 6.37 -26.87 6.93
CA LYS A 105 5.29 -27.60 6.23
C LYS A 105 5.82 -28.33 5.00
N GLN A 106 6.73 -27.71 4.25
CA GLN A 106 7.42 -28.34 3.12
C GLN A 106 8.38 -29.45 3.59
N VAL A 107 9.08 -29.27 4.71
CA VAL A 107 9.91 -30.32 5.31
C VAL A 107 9.03 -31.47 5.82
N LYS A 108 7.83 -31.21 6.34
CA LYS A 108 6.87 -32.26 6.72
C LYS A 108 6.36 -33.04 5.51
N THR A 109 6.00 -32.39 4.41
CA THR A 109 5.62 -33.08 3.16
C THR A 109 6.80 -33.80 2.53
N VAL A 110 7.99 -33.19 2.48
CA VAL A 110 9.22 -33.81 1.97
C VAL A 110 9.64 -35.01 2.84
N LEU A 111 9.53 -34.94 4.18
CA LEU A 111 9.76 -36.07 5.07
C LEU A 111 8.73 -37.18 4.85
N GLN A 112 7.44 -36.85 4.69
CA GLN A 112 6.41 -37.84 4.37
C GLN A 112 6.64 -38.48 3.00
N SER A 113 7.09 -37.73 2.01
CA SER A 113 7.45 -38.23 0.67
C SER A 113 8.78 -39.00 0.65
N ALA A 114 9.74 -38.64 1.51
CA ALA A 114 11.01 -39.34 1.69
C ALA A 114 10.80 -40.68 2.41
N VAL A 115 9.88 -40.74 3.38
CA VAL A 115 9.41 -41.98 4.00
C VAL A 115 8.75 -42.92 2.97
N GLN A 116 8.23 -42.38 1.86
CA GLN A 116 7.66 -43.15 0.76
C GLN A 116 8.66 -43.49 -0.37
N ASN A 117 9.97 -43.24 -0.20
CA ASN A 117 11.05 -43.57 -1.15
C ASN A 117 10.86 -43.07 -2.60
N LYS A 118 10.17 -41.93 -2.81
CA LYS A 118 9.83 -41.41 -4.15
C LYS A 118 10.55 -40.12 -4.57
N LEU A 119 11.56 -39.66 -3.85
CA LEU A 119 12.16 -38.34 -4.12
C LEU A 119 13.46 -38.42 -4.93
N SER A 120 13.39 -37.92 -6.17
CA SER A 120 14.57 -37.45 -6.92
C SER A 120 15.07 -36.14 -6.32
N THR A 121 16.39 -36.02 -6.14
CA THR A 121 17.06 -34.80 -5.62
C THR A 121 16.77 -33.55 -6.44
N LYS A 122 16.46 -33.73 -7.73
CA LYS A 122 16.07 -32.64 -8.63
C LYS A 122 14.67 -32.11 -8.32
N THR A 123 13.71 -33.00 -8.06
CA THR A 123 12.33 -32.64 -7.68
C THR A 123 12.28 -32.00 -6.30
N VAL A 124 13.15 -32.41 -5.37
CA VAL A 124 13.32 -31.74 -4.07
C VAL A 124 13.87 -30.33 -4.26
N LYS A 125 14.90 -30.16 -5.11
CA LYS A 125 15.48 -28.84 -5.40
C LYS A 125 14.47 -27.91 -6.07
N GLU A 126 13.70 -28.40 -7.04
CA GLU A 126 12.67 -27.64 -7.74
C GLU A 126 11.47 -27.31 -6.84
N ALA A 127 11.04 -28.23 -5.96
CA ALA A 127 10.01 -27.96 -4.96
C ALA A 127 10.47 -26.95 -3.88
N VAL A 128 11.75 -27.00 -3.50
CA VAL A 128 12.37 -26.10 -2.51
C VAL A 128 12.71 -24.74 -3.09
N MET A 129 13.03 -24.64 -4.38
CA MET A 129 13.35 -23.36 -5.06
C MET A 129 12.15 -22.73 -5.75
N GLY A 130 11.06 -23.49 -5.97
CA GLY A 130 9.82 -23.00 -6.57
C GLY A 130 9.95 -22.85 -8.08
N VAL A 131 8.80 -22.74 -8.75
CA VAL A 131 8.78 -22.42 -10.19
C VAL A 131 9.35 -21.02 -10.37
N PRO A 132 10.34 -20.80 -11.26
CA PRO A 132 10.76 -19.47 -11.64
C PRO A 132 9.59 -18.82 -12.40
N GLY A 133 8.82 -17.99 -11.71
CA GLY A 133 7.90 -17.07 -12.36
C GLY A 133 8.68 -15.96 -13.05
N GLU A 134 8.03 -15.21 -13.94
CA GLU A 134 8.58 -13.95 -14.43
C GLU A 134 8.93 -13.05 -13.23
N GLU A 135 10.09 -12.40 -13.28
CA GLU A 135 10.57 -11.47 -12.24
C GLU A 135 10.64 -10.07 -12.83
N GLU A 136 10.33 -9.08 -12.00
CA GLU A 136 10.39 -7.64 -12.29
C GLU A 136 11.34 -6.99 -11.28
N GLN A 137 12.11 -6.01 -11.72
CA GLN A 137 13.12 -5.35 -10.91
C GLN A 137 12.57 -4.07 -10.27
N VAL A 138 12.76 -3.94 -8.97
CA VAL A 138 12.42 -2.74 -8.20
C VAL A 138 13.61 -1.77 -8.24
N PRO A 139 13.41 -0.47 -8.51
CA PRO A 139 14.50 0.51 -8.46
C PRO A 139 15.10 0.59 -7.07
N ALA A 140 16.38 0.96 -6.97
CA ALA A 140 17.11 1.01 -5.71
C ALA A 140 16.49 1.95 -4.67
N VAL A 141 15.84 3.02 -5.14
CA VAL A 141 15.06 3.97 -4.35
C VAL A 141 13.75 4.25 -5.09
N GLU A 142 12.63 4.12 -4.40
CA GLU A 142 11.30 4.52 -4.86
C GLU A 142 11.05 5.99 -4.49
N LEU A 143 10.39 6.76 -5.36
CA LEU A 143 10.00 8.15 -5.09
C LEU A 143 8.50 8.31 -5.26
N HIS A 144 7.84 8.76 -4.21
CA HIS A 144 6.40 9.03 -4.17
C HIS A 144 6.13 10.51 -3.90
N LEU A 145 5.12 11.08 -4.55
CA LEU A 145 4.65 12.45 -4.28
C LEU A 145 3.31 12.40 -3.56
N PHE A 146 3.15 13.21 -2.51
CA PHE A 146 1.88 13.35 -1.80
C PHE A 146 1.75 14.70 -1.07
N PRO A 147 0.52 15.17 -0.82
CA PRO A 147 0.26 16.29 0.08
C PRO A 147 0.43 15.88 1.55
N GLU A 148 0.97 16.78 2.38
CA GLU A 148 1.12 16.59 3.83
C GLU A 148 -0.20 16.23 4.52
N ASP A 149 -1.29 16.91 4.14
CA ASP A 149 -2.65 16.59 4.57
C ASP A 149 -3.50 16.17 3.35
N PRO A 150 -3.85 14.88 3.21
CA PRO A 150 -4.64 14.38 2.07
C PRO A 150 -6.10 14.87 2.09
N LYS A 151 -6.55 15.52 3.18
CA LYS A 151 -7.90 16.08 3.29
C LYS A 151 -7.97 17.55 2.85
N LYS A 152 -6.82 18.22 2.63
CA LYS A 152 -6.77 19.64 2.25
C LYS A 152 -6.24 19.82 0.83
N VAL A 153 -7.00 20.50 0.00
CA VAL A 153 -6.65 20.77 -1.41
C VAL A 153 -5.39 21.62 -1.55
N ASN A 154 -5.21 22.60 -0.65
CA ASN A 154 -4.09 23.55 -0.66
C ASN A 154 -2.92 23.13 0.26
N SER A 155 -2.84 21.84 0.63
CA SER A 155 -1.74 21.33 1.44
C SER A 155 -0.40 21.46 0.71
N SER A 156 0.66 21.70 1.47
CA SER A 156 2.06 21.54 1.01
C SER A 156 2.27 20.11 0.50
N TRP A 157 3.04 19.97 -0.58
CA TRP A 157 3.44 18.67 -1.12
C TRP A 157 4.83 18.27 -0.62
N ARG A 158 5.03 16.96 -0.53
CA ARG A 158 6.29 16.32 -0.14
C ARG A 158 6.63 15.21 -1.14
N ALA A 159 7.93 14.99 -1.32
CA ALA A 159 8.44 13.81 -2.04
C ALA A 159 9.08 12.84 -1.04
N LEU A 160 8.60 11.61 -0.98
CA LEU A 160 9.14 10.56 -0.11
C LEU A 160 10.01 9.61 -0.91
N LEU A 161 11.23 9.42 -0.43
CA LEU A 161 12.23 8.51 -0.96
C LEU A 161 12.34 7.29 -0.05
N VAL A 162 12.06 6.11 -0.61
CA VAL A 162 12.07 4.83 0.10
C VAL A 162 13.18 3.94 -0.46
N PRO A 163 14.21 3.57 0.34
CA PRO A 163 15.26 2.69 -0.12
C PRO A 163 14.77 1.23 -0.16
N THR A 164 14.97 0.56 -1.29
CA THR A 164 14.53 -0.83 -1.49
C THR A 164 15.70 -1.81 -1.41
N THR A 165 16.92 -1.39 -1.77
CA THR A 165 18.08 -2.28 -1.75
C THR A 165 19.02 -1.97 -0.56
N PRO A 166 19.71 -2.98 0.00
CA PRO A 166 20.66 -2.75 1.10
C PRO A 166 21.83 -1.85 0.68
N LYS A 167 22.16 -1.82 -0.62
CA LYS A 167 23.20 -0.96 -1.19
C LYS A 167 22.75 0.51 -1.29
N ALA A 168 21.45 0.81 -1.21
CA ALA A 168 20.95 2.18 -1.20
C ALA A 168 21.09 2.87 0.17
N PHE A 169 21.41 2.12 1.24
CA PHE A 169 21.70 2.73 2.54
C PHE A 169 23.10 3.35 2.55
N GLY A 170 23.25 4.51 3.19
CA GLY A 170 24.43 5.38 3.09
C GLY A 170 24.07 6.75 2.53
N THR A 171 25.09 7.57 2.22
CA THR A 171 24.89 8.89 1.62
C THR A 171 24.92 8.79 0.11
N TRP A 172 23.81 9.18 -0.52
CA TRP A 172 23.64 9.25 -1.98
C TRP A 172 23.16 10.64 -2.39
N PHE A 173 23.15 10.92 -3.68
CA PHE A 173 22.62 12.15 -4.25
C PHE A 173 21.58 11.81 -5.31
N LEU A 174 20.42 12.46 -5.22
CA LEU A 174 19.37 12.43 -6.23
C LEU A 174 19.69 13.48 -7.29
N CYS A 175 19.80 13.06 -8.54
CA CYS A 175 20.27 13.89 -9.64
C CYS A 175 19.23 13.91 -10.76
N GLN A 176 19.09 15.07 -11.40
CA GLN A 176 18.30 15.23 -12.61
C GLN A 176 19.24 15.35 -13.82
N PRO A 177 19.01 14.59 -14.91
CA PRO A 177 19.72 14.82 -16.16
C PRO A 177 19.29 16.16 -16.75
N THR A 178 20.25 17.03 -17.11
CA THR A 178 19.95 18.23 -17.90
C THR A 178 20.88 18.32 -19.10
N PRO A 179 20.50 19.03 -20.19
CA PRO A 179 21.28 19.08 -21.43
C PRO A 179 22.68 19.69 -21.26
N SER A 180 22.87 20.58 -20.29
CA SER A 180 24.16 21.26 -20.05
C SER A 180 25.03 20.54 -19.01
N SER A 181 24.43 20.07 -17.92
CA SER A 181 25.11 19.36 -16.83
C SER A 181 24.08 18.77 -15.87
N PRO A 182 24.25 17.54 -15.35
CA PRO A 182 23.31 16.99 -14.39
C PRO A 182 23.23 17.88 -13.14
N ARG A 183 22.00 18.09 -12.62
CA ARG A 183 21.73 18.95 -11.46
C ARG A 183 21.47 18.08 -10.24
N CYS A 184 22.13 18.36 -9.12
CA CYS A 184 21.80 17.75 -7.83
C CYS A 184 20.48 18.30 -7.31
N ILE A 185 19.52 17.41 -7.06
CA ILE A 185 18.21 17.72 -6.50
C ILE A 185 18.24 17.61 -4.98
N ALA A 186 18.86 16.55 -4.45
CA ALA A 186 18.97 16.38 -3.00
C ALA A 186 20.09 15.42 -2.57
N LYS A 187 20.69 15.68 -1.41
CA LYS A 187 21.50 14.72 -0.66
C LYS A 187 20.58 13.78 0.13
N LEU A 188 20.85 12.48 0.07
CA LEU A 188 20.06 11.40 0.63
C LEU A 188 20.86 10.69 1.74
N PRO A 189 20.80 11.16 3.01
CA PRO A 189 21.50 10.52 4.13
C PRO A 189 20.71 9.33 4.70
N PHE A 190 20.62 8.22 3.97
CA PHE A 190 19.96 7.01 4.48
C PHE A 190 20.78 6.38 5.61
N GLU A 191 20.15 6.17 6.77
CA GLU A 191 20.81 5.59 7.95
C GLU A 191 21.30 4.16 7.65
N ALA A 192 22.60 3.90 7.86
CA ALA A 192 23.20 2.58 7.60
C ALA A 192 22.49 1.47 8.37
N LEU A 193 22.17 0.37 7.69
CA LEU A 193 21.51 -0.78 8.31
C LEU A 193 22.37 -1.36 9.46
N PRO A 194 21.74 -1.77 10.58
CA PRO A 194 22.45 -2.47 11.64
C PRO A 194 23.13 -3.74 11.11
N PHE A 195 24.31 -4.05 11.65
CA PHE A 195 25.05 -5.25 11.26
C PHE A 195 24.39 -6.49 11.87
N HIS A 196 23.95 -7.42 11.01
CA HIS A 196 23.38 -8.70 11.42
C HIS A 196 24.31 -9.87 11.01
N PRO A 197 24.78 -10.72 11.94
CA PRO A 197 25.54 -11.92 11.61
C PRO A 197 24.88 -12.81 10.55
N SER A 198 23.55 -12.88 10.53
CA SER A 198 22.79 -13.65 9.51
C SER A 198 22.98 -13.13 8.08
N SER A 199 23.26 -11.83 7.92
CA SER A 199 23.51 -11.20 6.62
C SER A 199 24.73 -11.78 5.89
N VAL A 200 25.75 -12.26 6.64
CA VAL A 200 26.96 -12.89 6.11
C VAL A 200 26.65 -14.26 5.47
N VAL A 201 25.58 -14.93 5.91
CA VAL A 201 25.19 -16.27 5.46
C VAL A 201 24.13 -16.22 4.34
N ARG A 202 24.00 -15.09 3.63
CA ARG A 202 22.99 -14.80 2.58
C ARG A 202 21.52 -14.89 3.04
N GLY A 203 21.26 -15.04 4.34
CA GLY A 203 19.91 -15.10 4.92
C GLY A 203 19.47 -13.74 5.43
N TRP A 204 19.45 -12.73 4.57
CA TRP A 204 19.06 -11.39 4.97
C TRP A 204 17.56 -11.35 5.31
N TYR A 205 17.21 -10.96 6.53
CA TYR A 205 15.84 -10.62 6.93
C TYR A 205 15.54 -9.18 6.53
N ALA A 206 15.67 -8.87 5.23
CA ALA A 206 15.45 -7.55 4.61
C ALA A 206 14.22 -6.82 5.12
N VAL A 207 13.23 -7.63 5.42
CA VAL A 207 11.89 -7.28 5.80
C VAL A 207 11.81 -6.82 7.26
N LEU A 208 12.61 -7.37 8.18
CA LEU A 208 12.62 -6.98 9.59
C LEU A 208 13.42 -5.69 9.82
N ASP A 209 14.52 -5.50 9.08
CA ASP A 209 15.45 -4.39 9.28
C ASP A 209 14.95 -3.05 8.68
N ARG A 210 13.95 -3.08 7.79
CA ARG A 210 13.37 -1.86 7.20
C ARG A 210 12.51 -1.06 8.19
N TYR A 211 12.05 -1.68 9.27
CA TYR A 211 11.18 -1.05 10.25
C TYR A 211 11.94 -0.49 11.44
N LYS A 212 11.60 0.73 11.86
CA LYS A 212 12.01 1.23 13.18
C LYS A 212 11.39 0.41 14.33
N SER A 213 10.25 -0.24 14.09
CA SER A 213 9.49 -1.00 15.09
C SER A 213 10.09 -2.37 15.44
N SER A 214 10.99 -2.91 14.62
CA SER A 214 11.69 -4.15 14.94
C SER A 214 12.78 -3.89 15.99
N PRO A 215 12.79 -4.60 17.14
CA PRO A 215 13.82 -4.44 18.16
C PRO A 215 15.17 -4.98 17.65
N ALA A 216 15.97 -4.13 17.00
CA ALA A 216 17.25 -4.51 16.39
C ALA A 216 18.22 -5.16 17.40
N LEU A 217 18.21 -4.70 18.65
CA LEU A 217 18.98 -5.31 19.74
C LEU A 217 18.54 -6.75 20.01
N LEU A 218 17.23 -7.01 20.03
CA LEU A 218 16.67 -8.33 20.28
C LEU A 218 17.05 -9.28 19.13
N ILE A 219 16.91 -8.85 17.88
CA ILE A 219 17.29 -9.64 16.70
C ILE A 219 18.78 -10.00 16.78
N SER A 220 19.64 -9.00 16.99
CA SER A 220 21.09 -9.19 17.11
C SER A 220 21.48 -10.14 18.24
N LEU A 221 20.80 -10.02 19.39
CA LEU A 221 21.00 -10.88 20.55
C LEU A 221 20.61 -12.34 20.24
N MET A 222 19.48 -12.57 19.59
CA MET A 222 19.04 -13.92 19.20
C MET A 222 19.97 -14.55 18.17
N GLU A 223 20.44 -13.77 17.18
CA GLU A 223 21.44 -14.23 16.21
C GLU A 223 22.77 -14.59 16.88
N ALA A 224 23.24 -13.77 17.82
CA ALA A 224 24.44 -14.05 18.59
C ALA A 224 24.30 -15.35 19.41
N VAL A 225 23.13 -15.58 20.03
CA VAL A 225 22.82 -16.82 20.75
C VAL A 225 22.88 -18.03 19.81
N LEU A 226 22.32 -17.92 18.60
CA LEU A 226 22.36 -19.01 17.60
C LEU A 226 23.79 -19.29 17.11
N ALA A 227 24.57 -18.24 16.81
CA ALA A 227 25.95 -18.38 16.35
C ALA A 227 26.85 -18.97 17.45
N CYS A 228 26.83 -18.39 18.66
CA CYS A 228 27.60 -18.87 19.81
C CYS A 228 27.17 -20.29 20.21
N GLY A 229 25.85 -20.56 20.22
CA GLY A 229 25.29 -21.87 20.54
C GLY A 229 25.78 -22.94 19.57
N SER A 230 25.78 -22.65 18.27
CA SER A 230 26.27 -23.58 17.23
C SER A 230 27.76 -23.89 17.39
N LEU A 231 28.60 -22.87 17.63
CA LEU A 231 30.04 -23.03 17.87
C LEU A 231 30.31 -23.86 19.14
N LEU A 232 29.57 -23.60 20.22
CA LEU A 232 29.69 -24.34 21.48
C LEU A 232 29.22 -25.79 21.34
N LEU A 233 28.13 -26.05 20.60
CA LEU A 233 27.69 -27.42 20.31
C LEU A 233 28.72 -28.20 19.52
N LEU A 234 29.35 -27.58 18.51
CA LEU A 234 30.45 -28.19 17.75
C LEU A 234 31.64 -28.50 18.67
N ALA A 235 32.04 -27.56 19.53
CA ALA A 235 33.12 -27.77 20.50
C ALA A 235 32.79 -28.90 21.50
N LEU A 236 31.54 -28.97 21.98
CA LEU A 236 31.09 -30.05 22.86
C LEU A 236 31.06 -31.41 22.15
N ALA A 237 30.68 -31.46 20.88
CA ALA A 237 30.70 -32.68 20.08
C ALA A 237 32.14 -33.18 19.87
N ILE A 238 33.07 -32.28 19.50
CA ILE A 238 34.50 -32.60 19.37
C ILE A 238 35.07 -33.10 20.71
N SER A 239 34.75 -32.40 21.81
CA SER A 239 35.15 -32.80 23.17
C SER A 239 34.59 -34.17 23.56
N ALA A 240 33.31 -34.44 23.28
CA ALA A 240 32.67 -35.71 23.57
C ALA A 240 33.32 -36.86 22.78
N VAL A 241 33.60 -36.66 21.49
CA VAL A 241 34.34 -37.63 20.66
C VAL A 241 35.73 -37.86 21.22
N TYR A 242 36.46 -36.81 21.59
CA TYR A 242 37.78 -36.92 22.21
C TYR A 242 37.74 -37.74 23.52
N VAL A 243 36.75 -37.49 24.38
CA VAL A 243 36.56 -38.24 25.63
C VAL A 243 36.20 -39.70 25.37
N MET A 244 35.36 -40.00 24.37
CA MET A 244 35.03 -41.38 23.99
C MET A 244 36.24 -42.13 23.41
N VAL A 245 37.02 -41.48 22.54
CA VAL A 245 38.23 -42.07 21.93
C VAL A 245 39.30 -42.33 23.00
N LYS A 246 39.54 -41.38 23.91
CA LYS A 246 40.51 -41.53 24.99
C LYS A 246 40.06 -42.55 26.04
N GLY A 247 38.76 -42.61 26.34
CA GLY A 247 38.17 -43.56 27.28
C GLY A 247 38.25 -45.03 26.82
N ARG A 248 38.26 -45.27 25.51
CA ARG A 248 38.41 -46.63 24.93
C ARG A 248 39.82 -47.22 25.09
N GLY A 249 40.84 -46.37 25.29
CA GLY A 249 42.23 -46.80 25.50
C GLY A 249 42.53 -47.36 26.89
N ALA A 250 41.70 -47.10 27.90
CA ALA A 250 41.94 -47.48 29.29
C ALA A 250 41.14 -48.70 29.78
N SER A 251 40.27 -49.27 28.92
CA SER A 251 39.29 -50.30 29.30
C SER A 251 39.66 -51.72 28.81
N LYS A 252 40.92 -51.98 28.45
CA LYS A 252 41.34 -53.29 27.91
C LYS A 252 41.89 -54.28 28.95
N GLN A 253 41.79 -53.98 30.24
CA GLN A 253 42.33 -54.82 31.29
C GLN A 253 41.38 -54.81 32.50
N ASP A 254 40.34 -55.64 32.38
CA ASP A 254 39.58 -56.30 33.47
C ASP A 254 38.27 -56.80 32.85
N GLY A 255 38.41 -57.84 32.02
CA GLY A 255 37.31 -58.73 31.72
C GLY A 255 37.19 -59.72 32.87
N GLY A 256 36.13 -59.59 33.65
CA GLY A 256 35.69 -60.58 34.62
C GLY A 256 34.26 -60.98 34.26
N GLU A 257 34.09 -62.27 34.00
CA GLU A 257 32.89 -62.96 33.54
C GLU A 257 31.64 -62.66 34.40
N GLU A 258 30.51 -62.38 33.74
CA GLU A 258 29.18 -62.53 34.36
C GLU A 258 28.53 -63.77 33.73
N ALA A 259 28.41 -64.81 34.55
CA ALA A 259 27.78 -66.08 34.25
C ALA A 259 26.25 -66.01 34.48
N ASP A 260 25.53 -66.77 33.67
CA ASP A 260 24.10 -67.05 33.75
C ASP A 260 23.68 -67.82 35.02
N GLU A 261 22.53 -67.42 35.59
CA GLU A 261 21.46 -68.15 36.36
C GLU A 261 21.83 -69.21 37.45
N PRO A 262 20.96 -69.58 38.45
CA PRO A 262 19.49 -69.46 38.53
C PRO A 262 18.89 -69.02 39.90
N GLU A 263 17.56 -69.03 39.93
CA GLU A 263 16.59 -69.07 41.05
C GLU A 263 17.03 -69.40 42.49
N GLY A 264 16.32 -68.79 43.45
CA GLY A 264 16.18 -69.33 44.81
C GLY A 264 15.71 -68.29 45.83
N SER A 265 14.42 -68.30 46.18
CA SER A 265 13.84 -67.44 47.22
C SER A 265 14.45 -67.73 48.60
N LEU A 266 15.47 -66.95 48.96
CA LEU A 266 16.20 -66.99 50.24
C LEU A 266 15.35 -66.65 51.49
N LEU A 267 14.05 -66.39 51.35
CA LEU A 267 13.10 -66.21 52.46
C LEU A 267 12.50 -67.54 52.98
N ALA A 268 12.90 -68.69 52.42
CA ALA A 268 12.38 -70.01 52.82
C ALA A 268 13.21 -70.75 53.90
N LYS A 269 14.25 -70.13 54.50
CA LYS A 269 14.91 -70.67 55.71
C LYS A 269 14.48 -69.87 56.94
N THR A 270 13.29 -70.19 57.44
CA THR A 270 12.71 -69.67 58.69
C THR A 270 13.16 -70.50 59.89
N ASP A 271 14.43 -70.41 60.27
CA ASP A 271 14.94 -70.89 61.56
C ASP A 271 15.75 -69.77 62.22
N TRP A 272 15.10 -68.65 62.56
CA TRP A 272 15.71 -67.59 63.36
C TRP A 272 15.47 -67.92 64.84
N SER A 273 16.54 -68.05 65.63
CA SER A 273 16.43 -68.15 67.08
C SER A 273 16.35 -66.75 67.66
N PHE A 274 15.24 -66.44 68.34
CA PHE A 274 15.06 -65.14 68.99
C PHE A 274 15.35 -65.23 70.50
N PRO A 275 15.92 -64.19 71.11
CA PRO A 275 16.29 -62.89 70.53
C PRO A 275 17.49 -62.97 69.59
N CYS A 276 17.41 -62.30 68.43
CA CYS A 276 18.48 -62.27 67.44
C CYS A 276 18.97 -60.83 67.25
N THR A 277 20.29 -60.67 67.18
CA THR A 277 20.91 -59.36 67.00
C THR A 277 21.13 -59.11 65.51
N PHE A 278 20.55 -58.02 65.01
CA PHE A 278 20.68 -57.59 63.63
C PHE A 278 21.35 -56.23 63.53
N HIS A 279 22.08 -56.00 62.44
CA HIS A 279 22.47 -54.65 62.06
C HIS A 279 21.52 -54.13 60.99
N LEU A 280 21.04 -52.91 61.19
CA LEU A 280 20.23 -52.20 60.20
C LEU A 280 21.06 -51.93 58.94
N THR A 281 20.59 -52.36 57.77
CA THR A 281 21.26 -52.04 56.49
C THR A 281 20.89 -50.64 55.98
N GLN A 282 19.80 -50.08 56.50
CA GLN A 282 19.29 -48.74 56.22
C GLN A 282 18.65 -48.15 57.47
N HIS A 283 18.41 -46.84 57.49
CA HIS A 283 17.72 -46.22 58.62
C HIS A 283 16.31 -46.78 58.72
N ALA A 284 15.83 -46.99 59.94
CA ALA A 284 14.57 -47.67 60.16
C ALA A 284 13.73 -46.97 61.22
N GLN A 285 12.47 -46.71 60.89
CA GLN A 285 11.52 -46.10 61.81
C GLN A 285 10.92 -47.19 62.70
N LEU A 286 10.76 -46.86 63.99
CA LEU A 286 9.97 -47.67 64.91
C LEU A 286 8.50 -47.30 64.82
N TYR A 287 7.64 -48.33 64.85
CA TYR A 287 6.20 -48.20 64.88
C TYR A 287 5.61 -48.83 66.15
N GLN A 288 4.60 -48.23 66.73
CA GLN A 288 3.75 -48.88 67.72
C GLN A 288 2.86 -49.92 67.03
N GLU A 289 2.25 -50.84 67.80
CA GLU A 289 1.25 -51.79 67.26
C GLU A 289 0.08 -51.11 66.54
N SER A 290 -0.22 -49.86 66.89
CA SER A 290 -1.21 -49.00 66.24
C SER A 290 -0.79 -48.49 64.85
N GLY A 291 0.48 -48.66 64.47
CA GLY A 291 1.06 -48.10 63.24
C GLY A 291 1.56 -46.66 63.37
N GLU A 292 1.49 -46.05 64.54
CA GLU A 292 2.04 -44.71 64.81
C GLU A 292 3.55 -44.77 65.07
N LYS A 293 4.29 -43.72 64.66
CA LYS A 293 5.75 -43.67 64.84
C LYS A 293 6.08 -43.47 66.32
N VAL A 294 6.99 -44.29 66.86
CA VAL A 294 7.36 -44.26 68.28
C VAL A 294 8.33 -43.12 68.60
N GLN A 295 9.11 -42.66 67.62
CA GLN A 295 10.16 -41.68 67.79
C GLN A 295 10.29 -40.79 66.55
N ASP A 296 10.60 -39.51 66.74
CA ASP A 296 10.78 -38.54 65.64
C ASP A 296 12.05 -38.81 64.82
N ASP A 297 13.12 -39.27 65.49
CA ASP A 297 14.38 -39.64 64.83
C ASP A 297 14.38 -41.14 64.48
N PRO A 298 14.65 -41.52 63.20
CA PRO A 298 14.77 -42.91 62.81
C PRO A 298 16.02 -43.54 63.42
N LEU A 299 16.00 -44.86 63.64
CA LEU A 299 17.21 -45.59 63.99
C LEU A 299 18.21 -45.51 62.84
N ASP A 300 19.46 -45.20 63.16
CA ASP A 300 20.49 -44.98 62.14
C ASP A 300 20.86 -46.29 61.43
N ALA A 301 21.13 -46.21 60.12
CA ALA A 301 21.71 -47.31 59.37
C ALA A 301 23.00 -47.77 60.05
N GLY A 302 23.04 -49.06 60.37
CA GLY A 302 24.12 -49.70 61.08
C GLY A 302 23.93 -49.87 62.58
N SER A 303 22.87 -49.29 63.16
CA SER A 303 22.54 -49.53 64.55
C SER A 303 22.32 -51.02 64.80
N CYS A 304 22.88 -51.50 65.90
CA CYS A 304 22.68 -52.86 66.39
C CYS A 304 21.32 -52.91 67.06
N VAL A 305 20.42 -53.75 66.56
CA VAL A 305 19.05 -53.88 67.04
C VAL A 305 18.78 -55.32 67.44
N VAL A 306 18.25 -55.52 68.64
CA VAL A 306 17.89 -56.85 69.15
C VAL A 306 16.40 -57.08 68.84
N VAL A 307 16.13 -57.98 67.91
CA VAL A 307 14.77 -58.36 67.53
C VAL A 307 14.34 -59.55 68.38
N GLN A 308 13.25 -59.39 69.14
CA GLN A 308 12.73 -60.39 70.06
C GLN A 308 11.73 -61.36 69.42
N GLU A 309 10.97 -60.89 68.44
CA GLU A 309 10.03 -61.72 67.70
C GLU A 309 9.83 -61.15 66.29
N VAL A 310 9.47 -62.01 65.36
CA VAL A 310 9.18 -61.64 63.98
C VAL A 310 7.78 -62.07 63.61
N GLN A 311 6.99 -61.12 63.11
CA GLN A 311 5.63 -61.35 62.68
C GLN A 311 5.52 -61.13 61.18
N LYS A 312 5.00 -62.16 60.48
CA LYS A 312 4.63 -62.07 59.07
C LYS A 312 3.17 -61.64 59.00
N GLY A 313 2.88 -60.41 58.60
CA GLY A 313 1.52 -59.89 58.72
C GLY A 313 1.24 -58.60 57.94
N LYS A 314 -0.04 -58.43 57.59
CA LYS A 314 -0.61 -57.19 57.04
C LYS A 314 -0.91 -56.23 58.18
N VAL A 315 0.07 -55.43 58.61
CA VAL A 315 -0.23 -54.28 59.47
C VAL A 315 -1.11 -53.32 58.64
N ARG A 316 -2.38 -53.16 59.03
CA ARG A 316 -3.29 -52.19 58.40
C ARG A 316 -2.87 -50.79 58.85
N LEU A 317 -1.90 -50.22 58.15
CA LEU A 317 -1.61 -48.79 58.29
C LEU A 317 -2.85 -48.00 57.86
N SER A 318 -3.31 -47.09 58.73
CA SER A 318 -4.44 -46.22 58.44
C SER A 318 -4.15 -45.43 57.16
N LEU A 319 -5.15 -45.32 56.28
CA LEU A 319 -5.04 -44.65 54.98
C LEU A 319 -4.60 -43.18 55.13
N ALA A 320 -4.84 -42.56 56.29
CA ALA A 320 -4.38 -41.21 56.62
C ALA A 320 -2.85 -41.11 56.80
N SER A 321 -2.20 -42.16 57.33
CA SER A 321 -0.75 -42.17 57.55
C SER A 321 0.06 -42.31 56.25
N LEU A 322 -0.48 -43.06 55.28
CA LEU A 322 0.11 -43.26 53.94
C LEU A 322 0.01 -42.02 53.03
N VAL A 323 -1.05 -41.22 53.22
CA VAL A 323 -1.25 -39.97 52.46
C VAL A 323 -0.32 -38.86 52.96
N LEU A 324 -0.01 -38.83 54.26
CA LEU A 324 0.91 -37.84 54.86
C LEU A 324 2.40 -38.17 54.62
N SER A 325 2.76 -39.44 54.35
CA SER A 325 4.14 -39.84 54.06
C SER A 325 4.59 -39.60 52.60
N GLY A 326 3.71 -39.08 51.74
CA GLY A 326 4.09 -38.55 50.42
C GLY A 326 4.44 -39.58 49.34
N ASP A 327 4.21 -40.87 49.55
CA ASP A 327 4.53 -41.92 48.57
C ASP A 327 3.29 -42.35 47.76
N VAL A 328 2.83 -41.44 46.90
CA VAL A 328 1.64 -41.61 46.03
C VAL A 328 1.79 -42.80 45.07
N ALA A 329 3.01 -43.25 44.79
CA ALA A 329 3.29 -44.38 43.90
C ALA A 329 2.81 -45.74 44.46
N ASP A 330 2.81 -45.91 45.78
CA ASP A 330 2.30 -47.14 46.42
C ASP A 330 0.76 -47.14 46.46
N VAL A 331 0.11 -45.96 46.57
CA VAL A 331 -1.36 -45.78 46.56
C VAL A 331 -1.97 -46.13 45.19
N ILE A 332 -1.29 -45.76 44.09
CA ILE A 332 -1.76 -46.05 42.73
C ILE A 332 -1.53 -47.52 42.33
N ARG A 333 -0.55 -48.21 42.95
CA ARG A 333 -0.29 -49.63 42.70
C ARG A 333 -1.17 -50.58 43.52
N THR A 334 -1.73 -50.13 44.64
CA THR A 334 -2.57 -50.94 45.54
C THR A 334 -3.85 -51.56 44.93
N PRO A 335 -4.56 -50.98 43.95
CA PRO A 335 -5.79 -51.61 43.43
C PRO A 335 -5.55 -52.74 42.41
N LEU A 336 -4.31 -52.94 41.93
CA LEU A 336 -4.00 -53.90 40.84
C LEU A 336 -2.96 -54.98 41.21
N GLY A 337 -2.39 -54.95 42.42
CA GLY A 337 -1.38 -55.90 42.87
C GLY A 337 -1.80 -56.71 44.10
N LYS A 338 -1.33 -57.95 44.20
CA LYS A 338 -1.42 -58.72 45.46
C LYS A 338 -0.76 -57.91 46.59
N PRO A 339 -1.37 -57.84 47.80
CA PRO A 339 -0.76 -57.14 48.93
C PRO A 339 0.58 -57.80 49.26
N LYS A 340 1.66 -57.04 49.12
CA LYS A 340 3.03 -57.46 49.41
C LYS A 340 3.15 -57.87 50.87
N GLU A 341 3.62 -59.07 51.14
CA GLU A 341 3.88 -59.56 52.50
C GLU A 341 4.99 -58.72 53.15
N THR A 342 4.75 -58.24 54.36
CA THR A 342 5.73 -57.49 55.16
C THR A 342 6.14 -58.32 56.38
N LEU A 343 7.44 -58.40 56.60
CA LEU A 343 8.06 -59.05 57.74
C LEU A 343 8.44 -57.98 58.77
N TRP A 344 7.81 -58.01 59.94
CA TRP A 344 8.02 -57.05 61.01
C TRP A 344 8.77 -57.71 62.17
N GLY A 345 9.70 -56.99 62.80
CA GLY A 345 10.46 -57.43 63.96
C GLY A 345 10.20 -56.54 65.15
N ARG A 346 9.89 -57.11 66.32
CA ARG A 346 9.71 -56.35 67.56
C ARG A 346 11.05 -56.12 68.26
N LEU A 347 11.31 -54.88 68.64
CA LEU A 347 12.51 -54.44 69.32
C LEU A 347 12.28 -54.29 70.83
N GLU A 348 13.33 -54.58 71.61
CA GLU A 348 13.32 -54.43 73.07
C GLU A 348 13.58 -52.99 73.52
N THR A 349 14.59 -52.34 72.93
CA THR A 349 15.00 -50.96 73.28
C THR A 349 15.52 -50.21 72.05
N PRO A 350 14.89 -49.09 71.64
CA PRO A 350 13.55 -48.62 72.05
C PRO A 350 12.46 -49.64 71.68
N ALA A 351 11.37 -49.68 72.46
CA ALA A 351 10.31 -50.66 72.26
C ALA A 351 9.42 -50.30 71.05
N GLY A 352 9.28 -51.22 70.11
CA GLY A 352 8.34 -51.10 68.99
C GLY A 352 8.67 -52.01 67.82
N TRP A 353 7.89 -51.89 66.76
CA TRP A 353 7.95 -52.72 65.57
C TRP A 353 8.79 -52.06 64.48
N LEU A 354 9.66 -52.86 63.89
CA LEU A 354 10.60 -52.49 62.86
C LEU A 354 10.30 -53.30 61.60
N LEU A 355 10.25 -52.66 60.44
CA LEU A 355 10.10 -53.39 59.17
C LEU A 355 11.44 -54.04 58.80
N LEU A 356 11.48 -55.38 58.76
CA LEU A 356 12.68 -56.17 58.47
C LEU A 356 12.81 -56.49 56.97
N SER A 357 11.70 -56.73 56.29
CA SER A 357 11.66 -56.89 54.83
C SER A 357 10.25 -56.69 54.28
N LYS A 358 10.12 -56.12 53.08
CA LYS A 358 8.85 -56.04 52.32
C LYS A 358 8.98 -56.85 51.03
N GLU A 359 7.96 -57.63 50.69
CA GLU A 359 7.96 -58.47 49.49
C GLU A 359 8.17 -57.61 48.22
N GLY A 360 9.19 -57.96 47.43
CA GLY A 360 9.63 -57.20 46.27
C GLY A 360 10.67 -56.10 46.54
N GLU A 361 11.10 -55.88 47.79
CA GLU A 361 12.35 -55.16 48.08
C GLU A 361 13.55 -56.04 47.71
N ARG A 362 14.54 -55.45 47.04
CA ARG A 362 15.69 -56.19 46.49
C ARG A 362 16.67 -56.69 47.56
N MET A 363 16.61 -56.15 48.79
CA MET A 363 17.52 -56.52 49.89
C MET A 363 16.79 -56.49 51.25
N PRO A 364 17.15 -57.37 52.19
CA PRO A 364 16.64 -57.32 53.56
C PRO A 364 17.17 -56.08 54.30
N ARG A 365 16.35 -55.51 55.18
CA ARG A 365 16.64 -54.29 55.94
C ARG A 365 17.57 -54.52 57.14
N VAL A 366 17.96 -55.77 57.35
CA VAL A 366 18.77 -56.26 58.48
C VAL A 366 19.71 -57.39 58.03
N VAL A 367 20.93 -57.44 58.59
CA VAL A 367 21.97 -58.45 58.27
C VAL A 367 22.68 -58.94 59.55
N THR A 368 23.20 -60.17 59.53
CA THR A 368 23.96 -60.83 60.61
C THR A 368 25.49 -60.78 60.39
N ASP A 369 26.27 -61.11 61.43
CA ASP A 369 27.65 -60.61 61.65
C ASP A 369 28.80 -61.39 60.92
N LYS A 370 29.69 -60.69 60.15
CA LYS A 370 31.09 -60.98 59.69
C LYS A 370 31.51 -60.16 58.44
N THR A 371 32.79 -60.08 58.04
CA THR A 371 33.39 -58.85 57.42
C THR A 371 33.27 -58.57 55.90
N ASN A 372 33.19 -57.25 55.61
CA ASN A 372 33.44 -56.47 54.37
C ASN A 372 32.28 -56.22 53.40
N VAL A 373 31.62 -55.08 53.61
CA VAL A 373 30.56 -54.54 52.74
C VAL A 373 31.01 -53.25 52.05
N ILE A 374 30.66 -53.12 50.77
CA ILE A 374 30.76 -51.87 50.01
C ILE A 374 29.39 -51.20 50.05
N PHE A 375 29.33 -49.99 50.61
CA PHE A 375 28.13 -49.17 50.57
C PHE A 375 28.13 -48.28 49.33
N SER A 376 26.96 -48.07 48.75
CA SER A 376 26.69 -47.23 47.60
C SER A 376 25.56 -46.26 47.94
N THR A 377 25.48 -45.21 47.16
CA THR A 377 24.42 -44.20 47.29
C THR A 377 23.05 -44.80 46.96
N HIS A 378 21.98 -44.33 47.61
CA HIS A 378 20.62 -44.70 47.25
C HIS A 378 20.39 -44.58 45.74
N THR A 379 19.78 -45.59 45.10
CA THR A 379 19.59 -45.61 43.63
C THR A 379 18.82 -44.41 43.10
N ASP A 380 17.92 -43.84 43.91
CA ASP A 380 17.19 -42.62 43.52
C ASP A 380 18.06 -41.36 43.61
N LEU A 381 19.00 -41.31 44.55
CA LEU A 381 19.94 -40.20 44.74
C LEU A 381 21.05 -40.23 43.69
N LEU A 382 21.55 -41.43 43.37
CA LEU A 382 22.48 -41.66 42.27
C LEU A 382 21.87 -42.63 41.24
N PRO A 383 20.96 -42.15 40.37
CA PRO A 383 20.37 -42.99 39.35
C PRO A 383 21.42 -43.46 38.35
N SER A 384 21.17 -44.62 37.74
CA SER A 384 22.00 -45.10 36.66
C SER A 384 22.03 -44.08 35.51
N LEU A 385 23.19 -43.97 34.85
CA LEU A 385 23.40 -43.00 33.79
C LEU A 385 22.29 -43.05 32.70
N PRO A 386 21.84 -44.24 32.23
CA PRO A 386 20.75 -44.30 31.24
C PRO A 386 19.42 -43.73 31.76
N VAL A 387 19.07 -43.94 33.03
CA VAL A 387 17.84 -43.41 33.64
C VAL A 387 17.91 -41.90 33.75
N LEU A 388 19.08 -41.36 34.15
CA LEU A 388 19.30 -39.93 34.20
C LEU A 388 19.21 -39.28 32.81
N LEU A 389 19.89 -39.85 31.82
CA LEU A 389 19.87 -39.36 30.44
C LEU A 389 18.46 -39.38 29.85
N ARG A 390 17.70 -40.47 30.06
CA ARG A 390 16.30 -40.56 29.65
C ARG A 390 15.46 -39.47 30.32
N GLY A 391 15.66 -39.23 31.61
CA GLY A 391 14.96 -38.18 32.34
C GLY A 391 15.27 -36.77 31.83
N ILE A 392 16.53 -36.49 31.45
CA ILE A 392 16.93 -35.22 30.85
C ILE A 392 16.33 -35.06 29.44
N LEU A 393 16.34 -36.12 28.63
CA LEU A 393 15.72 -36.11 27.30
C LEU A 393 14.21 -35.88 27.36
N VAL A 394 13.51 -36.51 28.30
CA VAL A 394 12.08 -36.25 28.53
C VAL A 394 11.85 -34.78 28.86
N LEU A 395 12.65 -34.18 29.75
CA LEU A 395 12.53 -32.75 30.07
C LEU A 395 12.78 -31.86 28.86
N LEU A 396 13.75 -32.21 28.00
CA LEU A 396 13.98 -31.50 26.75
C LEU A 396 12.76 -31.61 25.83
N SER A 397 12.21 -32.82 25.64
CA SER A 397 10.99 -33.02 24.84
C SER A 397 9.82 -32.20 25.37
N VAL A 398 9.61 -32.15 26.69
CA VAL A 398 8.57 -31.31 27.31
C VAL A 398 8.81 -29.82 27.01
N HIS A 399 10.05 -29.35 27.09
CA HIS A 399 10.37 -27.97 26.73
C HIS A 399 10.08 -27.69 25.25
N VAL A 400 10.56 -28.54 24.34
CA VAL A 400 10.28 -28.40 22.89
C VAL A 400 8.78 -28.39 22.61
N SER A 401 8.01 -29.31 23.20
CA SER A 401 6.56 -29.35 23.06
C SER A 401 5.88 -28.11 23.63
N SER A 402 6.34 -27.59 24.77
CA SER A 402 5.79 -26.35 25.33
C SER A 402 6.04 -25.14 24.44
N GLN A 403 7.25 -25.01 23.87
CA GLN A 403 7.57 -23.94 22.92
C GLN A 403 6.76 -24.05 21.64
N TRP A 404 6.59 -25.27 21.13
CA TRP A 404 5.78 -25.53 19.94
C TRP A 404 4.32 -25.10 20.14
N ILE A 405 3.71 -25.46 21.28
CA ILE A 405 2.34 -25.04 21.61
C ILE A 405 2.23 -23.51 21.68
N LEU A 406 3.22 -22.83 22.27
CA LEU A 406 3.23 -21.36 22.32
C LEU A 406 3.25 -20.73 20.93
N VAL A 407 4.06 -21.26 20.01
CA VAL A 407 4.16 -20.71 18.65
C VAL A 407 2.90 -21.00 17.83
N GLU A 408 2.39 -22.23 17.87
CA GLU A 408 1.28 -22.64 17.01
C GLU A 408 -0.06 -22.04 17.46
N PHE A 409 -0.28 -21.90 18.76
CA PHE A 409 -1.60 -21.51 19.28
C PHE A 409 -1.60 -20.15 19.97
N PHE A 410 -0.52 -19.73 20.64
CA PHE A 410 -0.55 -18.54 21.50
C PHE A 410 -0.13 -17.26 20.79
N THR A 411 0.51 -17.37 19.62
CA THR A 411 0.88 -16.24 18.75
C THR A 411 -0.33 -15.43 18.31
N SER A 412 -1.44 -16.10 17.97
CA SER A 412 -2.67 -15.40 17.61
C SER A 412 -3.44 -14.83 18.81
N MET A 413 -3.18 -15.32 20.03
CA MET A 413 -4.02 -15.04 21.19
C MET A 413 -3.41 -14.05 22.18
N ASN A 414 -2.09 -13.89 22.17
CA ASN A 414 -1.36 -13.09 23.16
C ASN A 414 -0.61 -11.95 22.51
N SER A 415 -0.58 -10.81 23.20
CA SER A 415 0.34 -9.74 22.81
C SER A 415 1.78 -10.23 22.90
N PHE A 416 2.65 -9.64 22.09
CA PHE A 416 4.06 -10.03 22.02
C PHE A 416 4.74 -10.10 23.38
N ALA A 417 4.55 -9.10 24.24
CA ALA A 417 5.15 -9.07 25.58
C ALA A 417 4.72 -10.29 26.43
N ARG A 418 3.45 -10.69 26.35
CA ARG A 418 2.94 -11.87 27.07
C ARG A 418 3.51 -13.16 26.48
N LEU A 419 3.55 -13.29 25.15
CA LEU A 419 4.13 -14.44 24.47
C LEU A 419 5.63 -14.60 24.81
N MET A 420 6.40 -13.51 24.77
CA MET A 420 7.81 -13.49 25.16
C MET A 420 7.99 -13.88 26.63
N THR A 421 7.13 -13.38 27.52
CA THR A 421 7.15 -13.78 28.93
C THR A 421 6.92 -15.28 29.10
N LEU A 422 6.00 -15.88 28.34
CA LEU A 422 5.77 -17.32 28.36
C LEU A 422 6.97 -18.09 27.78
N MET A 423 7.53 -17.69 26.64
CA MET A 423 8.68 -18.37 26.02
C MET A 423 9.95 -18.32 26.89
N PHE A 424 10.33 -17.14 27.39
CA PHE A 424 11.50 -16.99 28.25
C PHE A 424 11.26 -17.52 29.66
N GLY A 425 10.03 -17.42 30.19
CA GLY A 425 9.64 -18.03 31.45
C GLY A 425 9.78 -19.55 31.43
N THR A 426 9.31 -20.19 30.36
CA THR A 426 9.43 -21.65 30.17
C THR A 426 10.86 -22.12 29.88
N LEU A 427 11.68 -21.28 29.23
CA LEU A 427 13.12 -21.51 29.15
C LEU A 427 13.76 -21.47 30.54
N ALA A 428 13.47 -20.42 31.32
CA ALA A 428 14.04 -20.26 32.66
C ALA A 428 13.66 -21.42 33.58
N THR A 429 12.40 -21.87 33.56
CA THR A 429 11.97 -23.04 34.35
C THR A 429 12.69 -24.31 33.90
N HIS A 430 12.84 -24.53 32.59
CA HIS A 430 13.59 -25.66 32.06
C HIS A 430 15.06 -25.65 32.51
N LEU A 431 15.74 -24.50 32.37
CA LEU A 431 17.14 -24.33 32.77
C LEU A 431 17.32 -24.58 34.27
N LEU A 432 16.44 -24.05 35.12
CA LEU A 432 16.50 -24.25 36.57
C LEU A 432 16.38 -25.73 36.94
N VAL A 433 15.42 -26.46 36.35
CA VAL A 433 15.20 -27.88 36.64
C VAL A 433 16.37 -28.74 36.17
N VAL A 434 16.89 -28.51 34.96
CA VAL A 434 18.01 -29.28 34.40
C VAL A 434 19.31 -29.02 35.18
N LEU A 435 19.58 -27.76 35.53
CA LEU A 435 20.77 -27.39 36.33
C LEU A 435 20.70 -27.95 37.75
N GLU A 436 19.52 -27.91 38.39
CA GLU A 436 19.35 -28.48 39.73
C GLU A 436 19.51 -30.00 39.70
N ARG A 437 19.04 -30.66 38.64
CA ARG A 437 19.26 -32.11 38.43
C ARG A 437 20.73 -32.46 38.27
N TYR A 438 21.47 -31.71 37.46
CA TYR A 438 22.92 -31.87 37.33
C TYR A 438 23.64 -31.66 38.66
N ARG A 439 23.27 -30.62 39.41
CA ARG A 439 23.85 -30.34 40.72
C ARG A 439 23.57 -31.45 41.73
N THR A 440 22.34 -31.97 41.76
CA THR A 440 21.99 -33.13 42.61
C THR A 440 22.83 -34.34 42.26
N TYR A 441 22.99 -34.65 40.97
CA TYR A 441 23.83 -35.77 40.53
C TYR A 441 25.32 -35.57 40.89
N ALA A 442 25.86 -34.36 40.70
CA ALA A 442 27.24 -34.06 41.07
C ALA A 442 27.49 -34.22 42.57
N LEU A 443 26.55 -33.76 43.40
CA LEU A 443 26.59 -33.93 44.85
C LEU A 443 26.44 -35.41 45.24
N ALA A 444 25.55 -36.15 44.60
CA ALA A 444 25.37 -37.58 44.81
C ALA A 444 26.65 -38.37 44.47
N MET A 445 27.37 -37.99 43.42
CA MET A 445 28.66 -38.60 43.05
C MET A 445 29.76 -38.33 44.07
N GLN A 446 29.77 -37.14 44.69
CA GLN A 446 30.68 -36.82 45.79
C GLN A 446 30.31 -37.59 47.06
N TYR A 447 29.01 -37.69 47.34
CA TYR A 447 28.47 -38.49 48.44
C TYR A 447 28.89 -39.96 48.27
N ASP A 448 28.73 -40.53 47.08
CA ASP A 448 29.14 -41.90 46.76
C ASP A 448 30.64 -42.14 46.95
N GLU A 449 31.48 -41.17 46.57
CA GLU A 449 32.93 -41.22 46.77
C GLU A 449 33.32 -41.23 48.26
N VAL A 450 32.70 -40.35 49.06
CA VAL A 450 32.94 -40.27 50.51
C VAL A 450 32.41 -41.53 51.20
N LEU A 451 31.25 -42.02 50.79
CA LEU A 451 30.64 -43.23 51.32
C LEU A 451 31.51 -44.46 51.06
N GLN A 452 32.02 -44.63 49.82
CA GLN A 452 32.87 -45.77 49.48
C GLN A 452 34.29 -45.67 50.05
N ARG A 453 34.94 -44.49 50.01
CA ARG A 453 36.34 -44.34 50.46
C ARG A 453 36.48 -44.15 51.96
N LYS A 454 35.64 -43.33 52.56
CA LYS A 454 35.76 -42.92 53.98
C LYS A 454 34.75 -43.62 54.88
N ARG A 455 33.71 -44.28 54.35
CA ARG A 455 32.58 -44.83 55.14
C ARG A 455 31.88 -43.79 56.03
N HIS A 456 31.76 -42.56 55.54
CA HIS A 456 31.05 -41.47 56.22
C HIS A 456 29.81 -41.05 55.42
N LEU A 457 28.78 -40.55 56.11
CA LEU A 457 27.61 -39.94 55.47
C LEU A 457 27.90 -38.47 55.18
N LEU A 458 28.09 -38.10 53.92
CA LEU A 458 28.30 -36.70 53.54
C LEU A 458 26.97 -35.94 53.66
N ARG A 459 26.94 -34.92 54.54
CA ARG A 459 25.76 -34.05 54.71
C ARG A 459 25.52 -33.27 53.41
N LEU A 460 24.48 -33.64 52.68
CA LEU A 460 24.08 -32.87 51.51
C LEU A 460 23.32 -31.61 51.98
N PRO A 461 23.67 -30.41 51.47
CA PRO A 461 22.91 -29.22 51.78
C PRO A 461 21.45 -29.39 51.31
N ALA A 462 20.51 -28.94 52.13
CA ALA A 462 19.11 -28.85 51.73
C ALA A 462 19.00 -28.08 50.41
N THR A 463 17.94 -28.35 49.65
CA THR A 463 17.68 -27.60 48.41
C THR A 463 17.73 -26.11 48.69
N HIS A 464 18.36 -25.37 47.76
CA HIS A 464 18.48 -23.93 47.91
C HIS A 464 17.07 -23.34 47.88
N LEU A 465 16.55 -22.92 49.04
CA LEU A 465 15.22 -22.30 49.17
C LEU A 465 15.03 -21.20 48.13
N LYS A 466 16.09 -20.44 47.84
CA LYS A 466 16.12 -19.42 46.77
C LYS A 466 15.75 -19.95 45.39
N MET A 467 16.23 -21.13 44.99
CA MET A 467 15.92 -21.73 43.68
C MET A 467 14.46 -22.19 43.61
N LEU A 468 13.92 -22.73 44.69
CA LEU A 468 12.51 -23.11 44.79
C LEU A 468 11.61 -21.87 44.76
N VAL A 469 11.98 -20.80 45.46
CA VAL A 469 11.25 -19.51 45.41
C VAL A 469 11.26 -18.93 44.00
N VAL A 470 12.42 -18.87 43.33
CA VAL A 470 12.50 -18.39 41.94
C VAL A 470 11.66 -19.25 41.00
N PHE A 471 11.71 -20.58 41.14
CA PHE A 471 10.87 -21.49 40.35
C PHE A 471 9.38 -21.25 40.60
N ALA A 472 8.95 -21.11 41.86
CA ALA A 472 7.56 -20.84 42.22
C ALA A 472 7.07 -19.50 41.67
N VAL A 473 7.89 -18.45 41.73
CA VAL A 473 7.57 -17.13 41.14
C VAL A 473 7.39 -17.22 39.62
N LEU A 474 8.30 -17.92 38.92
CA LEU A 474 8.19 -18.11 37.47
C LEU A 474 6.92 -18.89 37.09
N GLN A 475 6.61 -19.96 37.83
CA GLN A 475 5.40 -20.75 37.61
C GLN A 475 4.13 -19.94 37.90
N ALA A 476 4.12 -19.15 38.96
CA ALA A 476 2.99 -18.25 39.27
C ALA A 476 2.75 -17.24 38.14
N ALA A 477 3.81 -16.60 37.63
CA ALA A 477 3.69 -15.65 36.52
C ALA A 477 3.12 -16.30 35.24
N ILE A 478 3.63 -17.48 34.86
CA ILE A 478 3.12 -18.24 33.71
C ILE A 478 1.65 -18.62 33.91
N LEU A 479 1.30 -19.11 35.11
CA LEU A 479 -0.04 -19.56 35.44
C LEU A 479 -1.04 -18.39 35.44
N THR A 480 -0.67 -17.22 35.95
CA THR A 480 -1.52 -16.02 35.92
C THR A 480 -1.90 -15.64 34.49
N ILE A 481 -0.94 -15.60 33.56
CA ILE A 481 -1.19 -15.26 32.14
C ILE A 481 -2.18 -16.26 31.51
N ILE A 482 -2.03 -17.55 31.82
CA ILE A 482 -2.87 -18.62 31.27
C ILE A 482 -4.27 -18.61 31.88
N ILE A 483 -4.39 -18.41 33.19
CA ILE A 483 -5.69 -18.34 33.87
C ILE A 483 -6.51 -17.15 33.35
N GLU A 484 -5.90 -15.98 33.20
CA GLU A 484 -6.56 -14.82 32.60
C GLU A 484 -7.16 -15.16 31.22
N LYS A 485 -6.44 -15.95 30.41
CA LYS A 485 -6.89 -16.37 29.09
C LYS A 485 -7.95 -17.46 29.13
N LEU A 486 -7.82 -18.45 30.01
CA LEU A 486 -8.82 -19.50 30.21
C LEU A 486 -10.18 -18.93 30.63
N VAL A 487 -10.20 -17.86 31.43
CA VAL A 487 -11.43 -17.16 31.83
C VAL A 487 -12.10 -16.45 30.66
N ALA A 488 -11.31 -15.97 29.68
CA ALA A 488 -11.81 -15.23 28.52
C ALA A 488 -12.02 -16.10 27.26
N GLY A 489 -11.56 -17.36 27.27
CA GLY A 489 -11.39 -18.18 26.07
C GLY A 489 -12.59 -19.08 25.69
N SER A 490 -12.55 -19.61 24.47
CA SER A 490 -13.55 -20.57 23.96
C SER A 490 -13.22 -22.02 24.33
N SER A 491 -14.21 -22.90 24.36
CA SER A 491 -14.04 -24.33 24.74
C SER A 491 -13.02 -25.10 23.86
N LYS A 492 -12.78 -24.66 22.62
CA LYS A 492 -11.79 -25.27 21.71
C LYS A 492 -10.34 -25.02 22.15
N GLN A 493 -10.09 -23.95 22.91
CA GLN A 493 -8.75 -23.56 23.38
C GLN A 493 -8.36 -24.27 24.69
N LEU A 494 -9.33 -24.87 25.39
CA LEU A 494 -9.10 -25.51 26.69
C LEU A 494 -8.08 -26.66 26.60
N VAL A 495 -8.10 -27.45 25.52
CA VAL A 495 -7.20 -28.60 25.37
C VAL A 495 -5.74 -28.16 25.24
N THR A 496 -5.46 -27.13 24.44
CA THR A 496 -4.09 -26.63 24.21
C THR A 496 -3.52 -25.99 25.47
N GLU A 497 -4.33 -25.22 26.20
CA GLU A 497 -3.98 -24.63 27.49
C GLU A 497 -3.67 -25.72 28.54
N LEU A 498 -4.51 -26.75 28.63
CA LEU A 498 -4.29 -27.89 29.53
C LEU A 498 -3.02 -28.68 29.17
N CYS A 499 -2.72 -28.88 27.89
CA CYS A 499 -1.49 -29.51 27.44
C CYS A 499 -0.25 -28.68 27.83
N PHE A 500 -0.31 -27.36 27.70
CA PHE A 500 0.78 -26.48 28.13
C PHE A 500 0.97 -26.52 29.66
N LEU A 501 -0.13 -26.47 30.43
CA LEU A 501 -0.08 -26.60 31.89
C LEU A 501 0.47 -27.96 32.33
N LEU A 502 0.14 -29.04 31.63
CA LEU A 502 0.73 -30.36 31.88
C LEU A 502 2.25 -30.34 31.68
N CYS A 503 2.75 -29.64 30.64
CA CYS A 503 4.18 -29.47 30.42
C CYS A 503 4.86 -28.71 31.57
N GLN A 504 4.20 -27.69 32.13
CA GLN A 504 4.68 -26.99 33.32
C GLN A 504 4.65 -27.88 34.57
N ALA A 505 3.58 -28.64 34.76
CA ALA A 505 3.45 -29.59 35.88
C ALA A 505 4.52 -30.67 35.84
N MET A 506 4.94 -31.13 34.66
CA MET A 506 6.07 -32.06 34.51
C MET A 506 7.40 -31.46 34.96
N HIS A 507 7.66 -30.18 34.66
CA HIS A 507 8.83 -29.46 35.19
C HIS A 507 8.74 -29.30 36.72
N GLY A 508 7.55 -28.97 37.24
CA GLY A 508 7.28 -28.89 38.69
C GLY A 508 7.52 -30.21 39.40
N LYS A 509 7.00 -31.32 38.86
CA LYS A 509 7.22 -32.67 39.36
C LYS A 509 8.71 -33.02 39.35
N ALA A 510 9.43 -32.73 38.27
CA ALA A 510 10.87 -33.00 38.22
C ALA A 510 11.67 -32.17 39.25
N MET A 511 11.27 -30.92 39.50
CA MET A 511 11.87 -30.08 40.55
C MET A 511 11.59 -30.64 41.95
N TYR A 512 10.36 -31.08 42.20
CA TYR A 512 9.94 -31.73 43.44
C TYR A 512 10.71 -33.04 43.66
N ASP A 513 10.71 -33.93 42.66
CA ASP A 513 11.40 -35.23 42.72
C ASP A 513 12.89 -35.03 43.03
N ASN A 514 13.56 -34.08 42.36
CA ASN A 514 14.96 -33.74 42.65
C ASN A 514 15.19 -33.25 44.08
N SER A 515 14.21 -32.52 44.64
CA SER A 515 14.29 -31.99 46.00
C SER A 515 14.08 -33.10 47.04
N ALA A 516 13.07 -33.95 46.83
CA ALA A 516 12.76 -35.08 47.69
C ALA A 516 13.89 -36.12 47.69
N VAL A 517 14.47 -36.40 46.52
CA VAL A 517 15.60 -37.33 46.37
C VAL A 517 16.80 -36.91 47.21
N ARG A 518 17.09 -35.61 47.36
CA ARG A 518 18.19 -35.15 48.20
C ARG A 518 18.03 -35.56 49.66
N LEU A 519 16.79 -35.70 50.17
CA LEU A 519 16.54 -36.14 51.55
C LEU A 519 16.98 -37.60 51.79
N LYS A 520 17.08 -38.40 50.73
CA LYS A 520 17.56 -39.79 50.78
C LYS A 520 19.07 -39.93 50.99
N TRP A 521 19.80 -38.83 51.21
CA TRP A 521 21.23 -38.87 51.54
C TRP A 521 21.52 -39.62 52.83
N ARG A 522 20.53 -39.77 53.71
CA ARG A 522 20.65 -40.59 54.93
C ARG A 522 20.40 -42.07 54.65
N GLU A 523 20.08 -42.50 53.44
CA GLU A 523 19.68 -43.89 53.15
C GLU A 523 20.73 -44.59 52.25
N PRO A 524 21.96 -44.89 52.73
CA PRO A 524 22.93 -45.65 51.95
C PRO A 524 22.42 -47.07 51.65
N GLN A 525 22.81 -47.64 50.52
CA GLN A 525 22.46 -49.00 50.09
C GLN A 525 23.71 -49.89 49.95
N LEU A 526 23.55 -51.21 49.99
CA LEU A 526 24.64 -52.15 49.74
C LEU A 526 24.94 -52.23 48.23
N ALA A 527 26.21 -52.18 47.84
CA ALA A 527 26.63 -52.11 46.43
C ALA A 527 26.61 -53.46 45.70
N SER A 528 26.73 -54.59 46.41
CA SER A 528 26.78 -55.94 45.84
C SER A 528 25.69 -56.85 46.41
N LYS A 529 25.02 -57.63 45.56
CA LYS A 529 24.02 -58.63 45.96
C LYS A 529 24.62 -59.89 46.62
N GLU A 530 25.93 -60.09 46.53
CA GLU A 530 26.57 -61.38 46.85
C GLU A 530 27.35 -61.39 48.16
N VAL A 531 27.48 -60.23 48.82
CA VAL A 531 28.25 -60.12 50.07
C VAL A 531 27.32 -59.72 51.20
N TYR A 532 26.69 -60.73 51.82
CA TYR A 532 25.90 -60.56 53.04
C TYR A 532 26.61 -61.22 54.21
N THR A 533 27.37 -60.42 54.93
CA THR A 533 27.55 -60.45 56.38
C THR A 533 28.28 -59.14 56.71
N ALA A 534 27.91 -58.45 57.80
CA ALA A 534 28.67 -57.30 58.33
C ALA A 534 28.23 -56.88 59.74
N THR A 535 29.22 -56.60 60.60
CA THR A 535 29.11 -55.74 61.77
C THR A 535 29.12 -54.30 61.27
N VAL A 536 28.01 -53.58 61.42
CA VAL A 536 27.96 -52.17 61.06
C VAL A 536 28.22 -51.36 62.34
N LYS A 537 29.32 -50.62 62.39
CA LYS A 537 29.43 -49.47 63.31
C LYS A 537 28.66 -48.32 62.66
N ALA A 538 27.87 -47.59 63.46
CA ALA A 538 27.14 -46.40 63.00
C ALA A 538 28.07 -45.50 62.14
N MET A 539 27.63 -45.16 60.93
CA MET A 539 28.46 -44.36 60.03
C MET A 539 28.46 -42.89 60.48
N PRO A 540 29.62 -42.32 60.85
CA PRO A 540 29.69 -40.92 61.24
C PRO A 540 29.34 -40.01 60.06
N SER A 541 28.60 -38.93 60.34
CA SER A 541 28.32 -37.89 59.35
C SER A 541 29.51 -36.94 59.19
N THR A 542 29.79 -36.49 57.97
CA THR A 542 30.86 -35.52 57.66
C THR A 542 30.33 -34.39 56.76
N SER A 543 30.94 -33.21 56.87
CA SER A 543 30.77 -32.09 55.93
C SER A 543 31.92 -31.99 54.91
N ASP A 544 32.92 -32.86 55.01
CA ASP A 544 34.15 -32.75 54.23
C ASP A 544 33.98 -33.40 52.86
N HIS A 545 33.88 -32.55 51.83
CA HIS A 545 33.80 -32.97 50.44
C HIS A 545 35.10 -33.64 49.96
N PRO A 546 35.03 -34.60 49.01
CA PRO A 546 36.22 -35.25 48.47
C PRO A 546 37.01 -34.29 47.58
N ALA A 547 38.33 -34.20 47.77
CA ALA A 547 39.20 -33.34 46.97
C ALA A 547 39.31 -33.79 45.49
N ARG A 548 39.21 -35.10 45.22
CA ARG A 548 39.20 -35.68 43.86
C ARG A 548 38.30 -36.92 43.78
N LEU A 549 37.47 -36.97 42.74
CA LEU A 549 36.64 -38.13 42.39
C LEU A 549 37.50 -39.22 41.70
N SER A 550 37.05 -40.47 41.76
CA SER A 550 37.66 -41.57 40.99
C SER A 550 37.55 -41.34 39.48
N SER A 551 38.42 -41.97 38.69
CA SER A 551 38.45 -41.80 37.22
C SER A 551 37.11 -42.13 36.56
N LYS A 552 36.51 -43.28 36.93
CA LYS A 552 35.18 -43.72 36.45
C LYS A 552 34.08 -42.73 36.81
N ARG A 553 34.08 -42.21 38.05
CA ARG A 553 33.10 -41.19 38.49
C ARG A 553 33.30 -39.86 37.78
N THR A 554 34.54 -39.45 37.59
CA THR A 554 34.89 -38.23 36.84
C THR A 554 34.43 -38.33 35.39
N GLN A 555 34.61 -39.49 34.75
CA GLN A 555 34.12 -39.74 33.40
C GLN A 555 32.58 -39.69 33.33
N SER A 556 31.88 -40.36 34.25
CA SER A 556 30.41 -40.32 34.29
C SER A 556 29.88 -38.90 34.53
N LEU A 557 30.47 -38.16 35.47
CA LEU A 557 30.12 -36.76 35.73
C LEU A 557 30.42 -35.87 34.52
N SER A 558 31.52 -36.11 33.80
CA SER A 558 31.85 -35.41 32.57
C SER A 558 30.80 -35.68 31.48
N VAL A 559 30.38 -36.92 31.28
CA VAL A 559 29.33 -37.27 30.30
C VAL A 559 28.02 -36.54 30.64
N VAL A 560 27.58 -36.60 31.89
CA VAL A 560 26.36 -35.89 32.33
C VAL A 560 26.51 -34.37 32.13
N ARG A 561 27.66 -33.80 32.47
CA ARG A 561 27.95 -32.37 32.24
C ARG A 561 27.82 -32.01 30.76
N HIS A 562 28.43 -32.78 29.86
CA HIS A 562 28.35 -32.55 28.42
C HIS A 562 26.90 -32.62 27.94
N VAL A 563 26.15 -33.66 28.32
CA VAL A 563 24.73 -33.79 27.92
C VAL A 563 23.88 -32.66 28.47
N THR A 564 24.04 -32.28 29.74
CA THR A 564 23.34 -31.14 30.33
C THR A 564 23.66 -29.85 29.59
N CYS A 565 24.94 -29.57 29.30
CA CYS A 565 25.33 -28.40 28.52
C CYS A 565 24.72 -28.41 27.11
N THR A 566 24.73 -29.55 26.41
CA THR A 566 24.10 -29.71 25.10
C THR A 566 22.60 -29.42 25.15
N VAL A 567 21.88 -29.96 26.14
CA VAL A 567 20.43 -29.75 26.32
C VAL A 567 20.12 -28.27 26.60
N VAL A 568 20.90 -27.63 27.46
CA VAL A 568 20.78 -26.19 27.75
C VAL A 568 21.00 -25.35 26.49
N LEU A 569 22.04 -25.65 25.71
CA LEU A 569 22.32 -24.93 24.46
C LEU A 569 21.21 -25.13 23.43
N ILE A 570 20.72 -26.36 23.25
CA ILE A 570 19.60 -26.66 22.34
C ILE A 570 18.35 -25.89 22.76
N ALA A 571 18.01 -25.85 24.05
CA ALA A 571 16.85 -25.11 24.55
C ALA A 571 16.97 -23.59 24.29
N MET A 572 18.15 -23.00 24.54
CA MET A 572 18.38 -21.58 24.26
C MET A 572 18.33 -21.27 22.76
N MET A 573 18.96 -22.11 21.93
CA MET A 573 18.92 -21.95 20.48
C MET A 573 17.51 -22.10 19.91
N LEU A 574 16.71 -23.02 20.45
CA LEU A 574 15.31 -23.20 20.05
C LEU A 574 14.49 -21.93 20.33
N VAL A 575 14.60 -21.37 21.54
CA VAL A 575 13.89 -20.13 21.88
C VAL A 575 14.37 -18.95 21.07
N ALA A 576 15.67 -18.84 20.80
CA ALA A 576 16.22 -17.79 19.94
C ALA A 576 15.68 -17.90 18.51
N ARG A 577 15.64 -19.12 17.97
CA ARG A 577 15.08 -19.38 16.64
C ARG A 577 13.59 -19.04 16.59
N ILE A 578 12.82 -19.52 17.56
CA ILE A 578 11.40 -19.25 17.67
C ILE A 578 11.14 -17.74 17.79
N THR A 579 11.91 -17.02 18.60
CA THR A 579 11.77 -15.58 18.77
C THR A 579 11.96 -14.86 17.43
N LEU A 580 12.99 -15.22 16.66
CA LEU A 580 13.21 -14.67 15.32
C LEU A 580 12.08 -15.03 14.34
N ASP A 581 11.49 -16.22 14.45
CA ASP A 581 10.36 -16.64 13.62
C ASP A 581 9.06 -15.92 14.04
N VAL A 582 8.82 -15.69 15.34
CA VAL A 582 7.67 -14.93 15.87
C VAL A 582 7.71 -13.47 15.42
N LEU A 583 8.91 -12.86 15.41
CA LEU A 583 9.08 -11.49 14.90
C LEU A 583 8.70 -11.36 13.41
N GLN A 584 8.66 -12.47 12.67
CA GLN A 584 8.22 -12.50 11.26
C GLN A 584 6.69 -12.66 11.11
N LEU A 585 5.93 -12.96 12.17
CA LEU A 585 4.46 -13.16 12.14
C LEU A 585 3.67 -11.84 12.05
N ARG A 586 4.14 -10.94 11.20
CA ARG A 586 3.51 -9.64 10.94
C ARG A 586 2.38 -9.76 9.92
N GLY A 587 1.48 -8.79 9.94
CA GLY A 587 0.48 -8.65 8.89
C GLY A 587 1.22 -8.24 7.62
N GLU A 588 1.03 -8.97 6.54
CA GLU A 588 1.64 -8.65 5.25
C GLU A 588 0.70 -8.94 4.09
N LEU A 589 0.73 -8.05 3.11
CA LEU A 589 0.06 -8.27 1.83
C LEU A 589 1.04 -9.01 0.92
N VAL A 590 0.67 -10.22 0.50
CA VAL A 590 1.44 -10.98 -0.50
C VAL A 590 1.43 -10.24 -1.82
N HIS A 591 0.25 -9.73 -2.17
CA HIS A 591 -0.01 -8.97 -3.38
C HIS A 591 -1.22 -8.07 -3.13
N TYR A 592 -1.22 -6.95 -3.82
CA TYR A 592 -2.38 -6.10 -3.98
C TYR A 592 -2.39 -5.59 -5.43
N GLY A 593 -3.56 -5.57 -6.04
CA GLY A 593 -3.76 -5.17 -7.42
C GLY A 593 -4.97 -4.25 -7.56
N PHE A 594 -5.05 -3.56 -8.70
CA PHE A 594 -6.15 -2.67 -9.01
C PHE A 594 -6.67 -3.01 -10.41
N THR A 595 -7.99 -3.06 -10.58
CA THR A 595 -8.61 -3.30 -11.90
C THR A 595 -8.49 -2.11 -12.84
N ARG A 596 -8.39 -0.90 -12.28
CA ARG A 596 -8.24 0.36 -13.02
C ARG A 596 -6.99 1.10 -12.56
N GLY A 597 -6.34 1.74 -13.51
CA GLY A 597 -5.10 2.48 -13.28
C GLY A 597 -3.84 1.62 -13.33
N LYS A 598 -2.70 2.26 -13.13
CA LYS A 598 -1.37 1.63 -13.20
C LYS A 598 -0.57 1.90 -11.94
N LEU A 599 -0.15 0.82 -11.28
CA LEU A 599 0.87 0.89 -10.24
C LEU A 599 2.23 1.18 -10.86
N ILE A 600 2.95 2.13 -10.27
CA ILE A 600 4.27 2.55 -10.72
C ILE A 600 5.33 1.51 -10.37
N TYR A 601 5.24 0.91 -9.19
CA TYR A 601 6.16 -0.13 -8.72
C TYR A 601 5.43 -1.46 -8.53
N PRO A 602 6.11 -2.61 -8.67
CA PRO A 602 5.47 -3.90 -8.54
C PRO A 602 4.93 -4.11 -7.13
N PRO A 603 3.64 -4.45 -6.96
CA PRO A 603 3.04 -4.64 -5.64
C PRO A 603 3.57 -5.89 -4.94
N GLY A 604 3.79 -5.81 -3.63
CA GLY A 604 4.17 -6.96 -2.82
C GLY A 604 4.45 -6.62 -1.35
N SER A 605 4.91 -7.64 -0.60
CA SER A 605 5.11 -7.55 0.85
C SER A 605 6.15 -6.51 1.31
N SER A 606 6.99 -6.01 0.39
CA SER A 606 8.06 -5.04 0.62
C SER A 606 7.74 -3.64 0.08
N ALA A 607 6.67 -3.48 -0.70
CA ALA A 607 6.23 -2.21 -1.30
C ALA A 607 5.22 -1.51 -0.39
N PHE A 608 5.70 -0.91 0.70
CA PHE A 608 4.84 -0.27 1.71
C PHE A 608 4.22 1.03 1.21
N HIS A 609 4.94 1.75 0.36
CA HIS A 609 4.40 2.88 -0.37
C HIS A 609 4.31 2.47 -1.83
N ASN A 610 3.23 2.87 -2.49
CA ASN A 610 3.14 2.73 -3.93
C ASN A 610 2.33 3.88 -4.49
N THR A 611 2.51 4.15 -5.77
CA THR A 611 1.80 5.20 -6.48
C THR A 611 0.91 4.54 -7.52
N LEU A 612 -0.40 4.79 -7.42
CA LEU A 612 -1.39 4.39 -8.41
C LEU A 612 -1.69 5.60 -9.28
N LEU A 613 -1.39 5.50 -10.57
CA LEU A 613 -1.88 6.44 -11.57
C LEU A 613 -3.31 6.03 -11.93
N LEU A 614 -4.27 6.90 -11.64
CA LEU A 614 -5.69 6.64 -11.85
C LEU A 614 -6.30 7.75 -12.68
N ASP A 615 -7.15 7.40 -13.63
CA ASP A 615 -7.87 8.40 -14.42
C ASP A 615 -8.72 9.32 -13.52
N ARG A 616 -8.79 10.61 -13.85
CA ARG A 616 -9.59 11.59 -13.11
C ARG A 616 -11.10 11.28 -13.15
N ASN A 617 -11.59 10.63 -14.19
CA ASN A 617 -13.01 10.28 -14.30
C ASN A 617 -13.35 9.00 -13.52
N ALA A 618 -12.36 8.20 -13.11
CA ALA A 618 -12.60 6.97 -12.37
C ALA A 618 -13.25 7.26 -11.00
N ASP A 619 -14.51 6.86 -10.90
CA ASP A 619 -15.39 7.00 -9.74
C ASP A 619 -15.36 5.77 -8.81
N SER A 620 -14.73 4.69 -9.27
CA SER A 620 -14.56 3.46 -8.53
C SER A 620 -13.36 2.66 -9.03
N ILE A 621 -12.77 1.89 -8.11
CA ILE A 621 -11.69 0.95 -8.38
C ILE A 621 -12.00 -0.36 -7.68
N THR A 622 -11.61 -1.49 -8.26
CA THR A 622 -11.62 -2.76 -7.54
C THR A 622 -10.21 -3.08 -7.09
N VAL A 623 -10.05 -3.29 -5.78
CA VAL A 623 -8.80 -3.68 -5.15
C VAL A 623 -8.81 -5.19 -4.97
N ASP A 624 -7.87 -5.88 -5.61
CA ASP A 624 -7.61 -7.30 -5.38
C ASP A 624 -6.55 -7.43 -4.28
N LEU A 625 -6.90 -8.06 -3.16
CA LEU A 625 -5.97 -8.29 -2.06
C LEU A 625 -5.68 -9.76 -1.84
N HIS A 626 -4.41 -10.06 -1.64
CA HIS A 626 -3.95 -11.37 -1.20
C HIS A 626 -3.23 -11.26 0.15
N LEU A 627 -3.87 -11.83 1.16
CA LEU A 627 -3.40 -11.81 2.55
C LEU A 627 -2.27 -12.83 2.75
N GLY A 628 -1.28 -12.47 3.57
CA GLY A 628 -0.25 -13.39 4.05
C GLY A 628 -0.81 -14.44 5.01
N GLU A 629 -0.05 -15.51 5.26
CA GLU A 629 -0.49 -16.65 6.10
C GLU A 629 -0.84 -16.23 7.54
N PHE A 630 -0.23 -15.15 8.06
CA PHE A 630 -0.43 -14.62 9.41
C PHE A 630 -1.19 -13.29 9.43
N THR A 631 -1.86 -12.95 8.34
CA THR A 631 -2.67 -11.74 8.23
C THR A 631 -4.12 -12.10 8.45
N ARG A 632 -4.71 -11.63 9.55
CA ARG A 632 -6.10 -11.93 9.93
C ARG A 632 -7.11 -11.22 9.07
N GLY A 633 -6.70 -10.08 8.54
CA GLY A 633 -7.52 -9.23 7.70
C GLY A 633 -6.82 -7.94 7.37
N VAL A 634 -7.50 -7.12 6.59
CA VAL A 634 -7.03 -5.79 6.19
C VAL A 634 -8.12 -4.81 6.50
N GLU A 635 -7.76 -3.78 7.25
CA GLU A 635 -8.58 -2.59 7.42
C GLU A 635 -8.18 -1.58 6.37
N MET A 636 -9.14 -1.08 5.62
CA MET A 636 -8.93 -0.08 4.57
C MET A 636 -9.42 1.28 5.04
N ASP A 637 -8.58 2.30 4.89
CA ASP A 637 -8.94 3.70 5.16
C ASP A 637 -8.65 4.55 3.90
N LEU A 638 -9.67 5.25 3.44
CA LEU A 638 -9.60 6.12 2.26
C LEU A 638 -9.72 7.59 2.68
N ALA A 639 -8.63 8.33 2.51
CA ALA A 639 -8.59 9.77 2.74
C ALA A 639 -8.66 10.53 1.40
N HIS A 640 -9.59 11.48 1.30
CA HIS A 640 -9.78 12.34 0.14
C HIS A 640 -10.44 13.67 0.56
N PRO A 641 -10.13 14.83 -0.08
CA PRO A 641 -10.69 16.13 0.33
C PRO A 641 -12.22 16.25 0.19
N LEU A 642 -12.84 15.49 -0.70
CA LEU A 642 -14.29 15.49 -0.91
C LEU A 642 -15.07 14.55 0.03
N LEU A 643 -14.39 13.70 0.80
CA LEU A 643 -15.04 12.77 1.72
C LEU A 643 -15.22 13.42 3.09
N THR A 644 -16.43 13.36 3.65
CA THR A 644 -16.70 13.85 5.00
C THR A 644 -16.15 12.88 6.05
N GLU A 645 -16.01 13.33 7.30
CA GLU A 645 -15.61 12.43 8.40
C GLU A 645 -16.62 11.29 8.61
N GLU A 646 -17.92 11.54 8.38
CA GLU A 646 -18.96 10.51 8.45
C GLU A 646 -18.80 9.44 7.35
N ASP A 647 -18.40 9.86 6.14
CA ASP A 647 -18.12 8.93 5.03
C ASP A 647 -16.89 8.07 5.31
N GLN A 648 -15.90 8.61 6.04
CA GLN A 648 -14.69 7.90 6.45
C GLN A 648 -14.97 6.89 7.57
N GLU A 649 -15.76 7.24 8.58
CA GLU A 649 -16.14 6.30 9.64
C GLU A 649 -17.00 5.14 9.11
N ARG A 650 -17.82 5.37 8.08
CA ARG A 650 -18.51 4.29 7.36
C ARG A 650 -17.59 3.53 6.39
N GLY A 651 -16.47 4.14 6.02
CA GLY A 651 -15.53 3.65 5.00
C GLY A 651 -14.44 2.72 5.51
N SER A 652 -14.28 2.51 6.82
CA SER A 652 -13.33 1.54 7.37
C SER A 652 -13.80 0.11 7.08
N LEU A 653 -13.42 -0.42 5.92
CA LEU A 653 -13.81 -1.75 5.47
C LEU A 653 -12.80 -2.78 5.98
N PHE A 654 -13.27 -3.74 6.77
CA PHE A 654 -12.46 -4.86 7.24
C PHE A 654 -12.70 -6.10 6.39
N LEU A 655 -11.67 -6.51 5.66
CA LEU A 655 -11.66 -7.76 4.89
C LEU A 655 -10.95 -8.85 5.68
N ASN A 656 -11.67 -9.93 6.00
CA ASN A 656 -11.13 -11.06 6.75
C ASN A 656 -10.47 -12.13 5.87
N MET A 657 -10.57 -12.02 4.54
CA MET A 657 -10.05 -12.99 3.59
C MET A 657 -9.49 -12.28 2.35
N SER A 658 -8.66 -13.01 1.59
CA SER A 658 -8.23 -12.56 0.27
C SER A 658 -9.43 -12.45 -0.67
N GLY A 659 -9.46 -11.43 -1.51
CA GLY A 659 -10.55 -11.20 -2.44
C GLY A 659 -10.51 -9.82 -3.07
N GLU A 660 -11.48 -9.59 -3.94
CA GLU A 660 -11.71 -8.33 -4.64
C GLU A 660 -12.73 -7.49 -3.89
N LEU A 661 -12.44 -6.20 -3.74
CA LEU A 661 -13.33 -5.23 -3.13
C LEU A 661 -13.43 -3.98 -4.00
N GLN A 662 -14.65 -3.60 -4.36
CA GLN A 662 -14.90 -2.34 -5.06
C GLN A 662 -14.94 -1.19 -4.06
N LEU A 663 -14.11 -0.17 -4.29
CA LEU A 663 -14.07 1.08 -3.55
C LEU A 663 -14.57 2.20 -4.44
N SER A 664 -15.54 2.97 -3.94
CA SER A 664 -15.97 4.21 -4.57
C SER A 664 -14.98 5.34 -4.24
N LEU A 665 -14.64 6.14 -5.24
CA LEU A 665 -13.73 7.27 -5.15
C LEU A 665 -14.41 8.48 -5.79
N PRO A 666 -14.36 9.67 -5.20
CA PRO A 666 -14.85 10.86 -5.88
C PRO A 666 -14.09 11.10 -7.19
N SER A 667 -14.77 11.41 -8.28
CA SER A 667 -14.11 11.81 -9.53
C SER A 667 -13.49 13.20 -9.41
N GLY A 668 -12.51 13.49 -10.26
CA GLY A 668 -11.82 14.77 -10.34
C GLY A 668 -10.30 14.67 -10.25
N PRO A 669 -9.61 15.83 -10.22
CA PRO A 669 -8.15 15.93 -10.29
C PRO A 669 -7.47 15.82 -8.92
N LEU A 670 -8.24 15.69 -7.84
CA LEU A 670 -7.72 15.71 -6.48
C LEU A 670 -7.05 14.38 -6.08
N TYR A 671 -5.99 14.51 -5.30
CA TYR A 671 -5.23 13.40 -4.71
C TYR A 671 -6.10 12.59 -3.74
N SER A 672 -5.93 11.25 -3.75
CA SER A 672 -6.48 10.35 -2.73
C SER A 672 -5.38 9.53 -2.06
N ARG A 673 -5.56 9.17 -0.79
CA ARG A 673 -4.70 8.21 -0.08
C ARG A 673 -5.52 7.00 0.34
N LEU A 674 -5.13 5.82 -0.12
CA LEU A 674 -5.65 4.55 0.36
C LEU A 674 -4.63 3.91 1.32
N SER A 675 -5.01 3.72 2.58
CA SER A 675 -4.20 3.06 3.59
C SER A 675 -4.77 1.66 3.83
N LEU A 676 -3.95 0.64 3.62
CA LEU A 676 -4.29 -0.76 3.88
C LEU A 676 -3.52 -1.21 5.12
N LEU A 677 -4.21 -1.31 6.26
CA LEU A 677 -3.65 -1.83 7.49
C LEU A 677 -3.82 -3.35 7.53
N ALA A 678 -2.75 -4.07 7.15
CA ALA A 678 -2.70 -5.52 7.26
C ALA A 678 -2.55 -5.91 8.74
N VAL A 679 -3.62 -6.47 9.31
CA VAL A 679 -3.67 -6.87 10.73
C VAL A 679 -2.96 -8.20 10.91
N GLY A 680 -1.80 -8.13 11.56
CA GLY A 680 -0.95 -9.28 11.83
C GLY A 680 -1.25 -9.97 13.14
N ASP A 681 -0.64 -11.15 13.33
CA ASP A 681 -0.61 -11.80 14.64
C ASP A 681 0.34 -11.10 15.62
N TYR A 682 1.44 -10.51 15.13
CA TYR A 682 2.45 -9.79 15.92
C TYR A 682 2.37 -8.27 15.78
N VAL A 683 2.57 -7.77 14.55
CA VAL A 683 2.63 -6.34 14.22
C VAL A 683 1.77 -6.11 12.99
N ASN A 684 0.97 -5.04 13.04
CA ASN A 684 0.22 -4.59 11.88
C ASN A 684 1.16 -3.84 10.93
N THR A 685 0.98 -4.05 9.64
CA THR A 685 1.74 -3.32 8.61
C THR A 685 0.80 -2.43 7.85
N THR A 686 1.12 -1.15 7.77
CA THR A 686 0.39 -0.19 6.94
C THR A 686 1.02 -0.12 5.55
N TYR A 687 0.22 -0.33 4.52
CA TYR A 687 0.56 -0.06 3.13
C TYR A 687 -0.17 1.20 2.69
N VAL A 688 0.54 2.17 2.12
CA VAL A 688 -0.02 3.44 1.66
C VAL A 688 0.05 3.49 0.13
N ILE A 689 -1.10 3.50 -0.51
CA ILE A 689 -1.24 3.74 -1.94
C ILE A 689 -1.58 5.22 -2.16
N HIS A 690 -0.64 5.94 -2.75
CA HIS A 690 -0.79 7.31 -3.20
C HIS A 690 -1.49 7.32 -4.56
N ILE A 691 -2.74 7.78 -4.62
CA ILE A 691 -3.53 7.80 -5.84
C ILE A 691 -3.37 9.18 -6.49
N LEU A 692 -2.61 9.21 -7.58
CA LEU A 692 -2.41 10.43 -8.37
C LEU A 692 -3.35 10.41 -9.57
N ARG A 693 -4.06 11.52 -9.77
CA ARG A 693 -5.02 11.65 -10.85
C ARG A 693 -4.32 11.98 -12.16
N VAL A 694 -4.70 11.25 -13.19
CA VAL A 694 -4.24 11.44 -14.57
C VAL A 694 -5.38 12.04 -15.37
N GLY A 695 -5.10 13.12 -16.09
CA GLY A 695 -6.02 13.73 -17.03
C GLY A 695 -5.40 13.86 -18.41
N LYS A 696 -6.16 14.47 -19.33
CA LYS A 696 -5.67 14.78 -20.68
C LYS A 696 -5.94 16.22 -21.03
N ALA A 697 -4.90 16.91 -21.48
CA ALA A 697 -5.06 18.14 -22.23
C ALA A 697 -5.41 17.78 -23.67
N ILE A 698 -6.59 18.22 -24.09
CA ILE A 698 -7.10 17.93 -25.43
C ILE A 698 -7.08 19.22 -26.22
N SER A 699 -6.40 19.17 -27.35
CA SER A 699 -6.25 20.26 -28.31
C SER A 699 -6.73 19.78 -29.68
N LEU A 700 -7.48 20.62 -30.35
CA LEU A 700 -8.03 20.40 -31.67
C LEU A 700 -7.30 21.33 -32.63
N GLY A 701 -6.67 20.76 -33.65
CA GLY A 701 -5.95 21.46 -34.69
C GLY A 701 -6.66 21.34 -36.04
N LEU A 702 -6.71 22.43 -36.79
CA LEU A 702 -7.13 22.46 -38.18
C LEU A 702 -5.98 22.98 -39.02
N SER A 703 -5.60 22.21 -40.05
CA SER A 703 -4.56 22.57 -41.01
C SER A 703 -5.08 22.49 -42.44
N GLY A 704 -4.72 23.45 -43.28
CA GLY A 704 -5.10 23.49 -44.68
C GLY A 704 -4.15 24.33 -45.53
N SER A 705 -4.04 24.00 -46.82
CA SER A 705 -3.25 24.78 -47.78
C SER A 705 -4.08 25.90 -48.42
N PHE A 706 -3.42 27.00 -48.78
CA PHE A 706 -4.04 28.06 -49.58
C PHE A 706 -4.14 27.63 -51.04
N ASN A 707 -5.11 28.19 -51.76
CA ASN A 707 -5.19 27.99 -53.19
C ASN A 707 -4.07 28.78 -53.90
N GLU A 708 -3.03 28.07 -54.34
CA GLU A 708 -1.85 28.67 -54.98
C GLU A 708 -2.18 29.44 -56.27
N THR A 709 -3.32 29.13 -56.93
CA THR A 709 -3.76 29.88 -58.12
C THR A 709 -4.33 31.26 -57.79
N ARG A 710 -4.91 31.42 -56.59
CA ARG A 710 -5.49 32.70 -56.14
C ARG A 710 -4.51 33.53 -55.31
N HIS A 711 -3.69 32.86 -54.50
CA HIS A 711 -2.73 33.49 -53.59
C HIS A 711 -1.33 32.89 -53.81
N PRO A 712 -0.66 33.19 -54.95
CA PRO A 712 0.68 32.67 -55.25
C PRO A 712 1.73 33.11 -54.21
N GLU A 713 1.51 34.24 -53.54
CA GLU A 713 2.36 34.73 -52.45
C GLU A 713 2.31 33.87 -51.18
N LEU A 714 1.30 32.99 -51.06
CA LEU A 714 1.15 32.03 -49.98
C LEU A 714 1.54 30.60 -50.38
N ALA A 715 2.14 30.41 -51.55
CA ALA A 715 2.62 29.09 -51.98
C ALA A 715 3.58 28.48 -50.92
N GLY A 716 3.33 27.22 -50.55
CA GLY A 716 4.06 26.54 -49.47
C GLY A 716 3.71 27.00 -48.04
N THR A 717 2.85 28.00 -47.85
CA THR A 717 2.33 28.40 -46.54
C THR A 717 1.08 27.58 -46.22
N THR A 718 0.96 27.09 -44.98
CA THR A 718 -0.24 26.40 -44.49
C THR A 718 -0.95 27.24 -43.44
N PHE A 719 -2.28 27.26 -43.51
CA PHE A 719 -3.09 27.69 -42.39
C PHE A 719 -3.01 26.60 -41.30
N LEU A 720 -2.69 27.01 -40.08
CA LEU A 720 -2.71 26.16 -38.90
C LEU A 720 -3.35 26.94 -37.76
N GLU A 721 -4.39 26.35 -37.19
CA GLU A 721 -5.03 26.88 -35.98
C GLU A 721 -5.26 25.74 -34.99
N GLU A 722 -4.89 25.97 -33.73
CA GLU A 722 -5.06 25.02 -32.63
C GLU A 722 -5.94 25.66 -31.55
N ARG A 723 -6.88 24.90 -31.01
CA ARG A 723 -7.81 25.32 -29.96
C ARG A 723 -7.82 24.30 -28.84
N THR A 724 -7.90 24.76 -27.60
CA THR A 724 -8.18 23.86 -26.48
C THR A 724 -9.61 23.32 -26.59
N LEU A 725 -9.84 22.10 -26.11
CA LEU A 725 -11.18 21.49 -26.14
C LEU A 725 -12.22 22.35 -25.43
N ARG A 726 -11.87 22.95 -24.28
CA ARG A 726 -12.75 23.85 -23.55
C ARG A 726 -13.15 25.07 -24.37
N TYR A 727 -12.19 25.67 -25.09
CA TYR A 727 -12.49 26.78 -25.99
C TYR A 727 -13.42 26.32 -27.13
N GLN A 728 -13.18 25.14 -27.70
CA GLN A 728 -14.02 24.59 -28.77
C GLN A 728 -15.46 24.32 -28.32
N LEU A 729 -15.66 23.79 -27.12
CA LEU A 729 -16.99 23.52 -26.58
C LEU A 729 -17.84 24.79 -26.43
N ARG A 730 -17.20 25.96 -26.23
CA ARG A 730 -17.85 27.27 -26.16
C ARG A 730 -17.94 27.97 -27.53
N HIS A 731 -16.99 27.70 -28.43
CA HIS A 731 -16.87 28.34 -29.75
C HIS A 731 -16.86 27.30 -30.88
N ARG A 732 -18.04 26.78 -31.22
CA ARG A 732 -18.19 25.72 -32.24
C ARG A 732 -17.68 26.09 -33.64
N VAL A 733 -17.66 27.37 -33.99
CA VAL A 733 -17.36 27.86 -35.35
C VAL A 733 -15.86 28.14 -35.53
N TRP A 734 -15.29 27.58 -36.60
CA TRP A 734 -13.93 27.84 -37.08
C TRP A 734 -13.95 28.80 -38.26
N TYR A 735 -13.51 30.04 -38.02
CA TYR A 735 -13.33 31.03 -39.07
C TYR A 735 -11.98 30.82 -39.75
N VAL A 736 -12.01 30.35 -40.99
CA VAL A 736 -10.80 30.08 -41.78
C VAL A 736 -10.62 31.10 -42.91
N PRO A 737 -9.37 31.44 -43.28
CA PRO A 737 -9.11 32.29 -44.44
C PRO A 737 -9.45 31.54 -45.75
N ASP A 738 -9.16 32.12 -46.93
CA ASP A 738 -9.41 31.51 -48.25
C ASP A 738 -8.51 30.29 -48.51
N ILE A 739 -8.70 29.23 -47.73
CA ILE A 739 -8.04 27.93 -47.86
C ILE A 739 -8.72 27.08 -48.93
N ASP A 740 -7.95 26.22 -49.58
CA ASP A 740 -8.47 25.34 -50.61
C ASP A 740 -9.19 24.13 -50.01
N PHE A 741 -10.52 24.19 -49.93
CA PHE A 741 -11.35 23.07 -49.47
C PHE A 741 -11.33 21.86 -50.43
N SER A 742 -10.82 22.01 -51.66
CA SER A 742 -10.60 20.90 -52.58
C SER A 742 -9.27 20.18 -52.33
N ALA A 743 -8.34 20.81 -51.62
CA ALA A 743 -7.14 20.19 -51.10
C ALA A 743 -7.40 19.46 -49.77
N ASN A 744 -6.47 18.58 -49.37
CA ASN A 744 -6.61 17.80 -48.13
C ASN A 744 -6.53 18.71 -46.89
N ILE A 745 -7.68 19.00 -46.28
CA ILE A 745 -7.76 19.58 -44.93
C ILE A 745 -7.42 18.48 -43.93
N THR A 746 -6.59 18.81 -42.95
CA THR A 746 -6.20 17.90 -41.87
C THR A 746 -6.82 18.36 -40.57
N LEU A 747 -7.62 17.49 -39.95
CA LEU A 747 -8.01 17.64 -38.56
C LEU A 747 -7.07 16.84 -37.67
N LEU A 748 -6.60 17.49 -36.62
CA LEU A 748 -5.70 16.91 -35.63
C LEU A 748 -6.39 16.97 -34.27
N VAL A 749 -6.43 15.86 -33.54
CA VAL A 749 -6.79 15.86 -32.13
C VAL A 749 -5.56 15.40 -31.36
N LYS A 750 -4.91 16.33 -30.67
CA LYS A 750 -3.74 16.06 -29.85
C LYS A 750 -4.19 15.91 -28.41
N MET A 751 -3.96 14.72 -27.86
CA MET A 751 -4.18 14.40 -26.45
C MET A 751 -2.84 14.30 -25.74
N THR A 752 -2.61 15.16 -24.76
CA THR A 752 -1.40 15.12 -23.92
C THR A 752 -1.76 14.62 -22.53
N SER A 753 -1.15 13.52 -22.10
CA SER A 753 -1.38 12.97 -20.75
C SER A 753 -0.74 13.87 -19.68
N LEU A 754 -1.50 14.14 -18.61
CA LEU A 754 -1.11 15.01 -17.50
C LEU A 754 -1.29 14.28 -16.17
N VAL A 755 -0.40 14.51 -15.22
CA VAL A 755 -0.55 14.04 -13.84
C VAL A 755 -0.73 15.25 -12.94
N PHE A 756 -1.85 15.30 -12.20
CA PHE A 756 -2.19 16.42 -11.31
C PHE A 756 -1.41 16.35 -9.98
N ALA A 757 -0.07 16.26 -10.06
CA ALA A 757 0.81 16.17 -8.90
C ALA A 757 2.25 16.67 -9.22
N PRO A 758 2.85 17.49 -8.34
CA PRO A 758 2.26 18.11 -7.16
C PRO A 758 1.31 19.26 -7.55
N MET A 759 0.39 19.61 -6.65
CA MET A 759 -0.48 20.79 -6.81
C MET A 759 0.01 21.88 -5.86
N VAL A 760 0.36 23.05 -6.38
CA VAL A 760 0.90 24.14 -5.53
C VAL A 760 -0.12 25.25 -5.35
N ALA A 761 -0.28 25.74 -4.12
CA ALA A 761 -1.13 26.89 -3.83
C ALA A 761 -0.53 28.13 -4.51
N GLY A 762 -1.29 28.78 -5.40
CA GLY A 762 -0.81 29.93 -6.16
C GLY A 762 -0.99 31.24 -5.39
N SER A 763 0.11 31.87 -4.99
CA SER A 763 0.17 33.33 -4.81
C SER A 763 0.84 33.95 -6.05
N GLN A 764 0.37 35.12 -6.48
CA GLN A 764 0.85 35.77 -7.72
C GLN A 764 2.34 36.18 -7.65
N GLU A 765 2.92 36.27 -6.44
CA GLU A 765 4.35 36.56 -6.20
C GLU A 765 5.26 35.31 -6.27
N GLN A 766 4.73 34.09 -6.10
CA GLN A 766 5.50 32.83 -6.25
C GLN A 766 5.56 32.31 -7.69
N ALA A 767 4.82 32.95 -8.60
CA ALA A 767 4.63 32.53 -9.98
C ALA A 767 5.93 32.50 -10.82
N ASP A 768 6.93 33.31 -10.46
CA ASP A 768 8.17 33.47 -11.23
C ASP A 768 9.22 32.38 -10.95
N THR A 769 9.09 31.66 -9.83
CA THR A 769 10.05 30.62 -9.40
C THR A 769 9.62 29.19 -9.72
N ILE A 770 8.33 28.94 -9.95
CA ILE A 770 7.77 27.60 -10.10
C ILE A 770 7.47 27.34 -11.58
N ALA A 771 7.97 26.22 -12.10
CA ALA A 771 7.77 25.83 -13.50
C ALA A 771 6.29 25.85 -13.92
N ASP A 772 6.02 26.41 -15.11
CA ASP A 772 4.68 26.54 -15.69
C ASP A 772 3.96 25.19 -15.91
N SER A 773 4.70 24.09 -15.88
CA SER A 773 4.17 22.73 -15.99
C SER A 773 3.59 22.16 -14.69
N ILE A 774 3.77 22.82 -13.55
CA ILE A 774 3.23 22.36 -12.26
C ILE A 774 1.79 22.89 -12.10
N PRO A 775 0.79 22.02 -11.86
CA PRO A 775 -0.58 22.43 -11.58
C PRO A 775 -0.68 23.39 -10.38
N ARG A 776 -1.45 24.46 -10.54
CA ARG A 776 -1.68 25.50 -9.53
C ARG A 776 -3.12 25.46 -9.03
N VAL A 777 -3.30 25.70 -7.73
CA VAL A 777 -4.61 25.80 -7.08
C VAL A 777 -4.83 27.25 -6.64
N ALA A 778 -5.92 27.86 -7.06
CA ALA A 778 -6.36 29.18 -6.60
C ALA A 778 -7.85 29.18 -6.21
N GLU A 779 -8.26 30.12 -5.37
CA GLU A 779 -9.66 30.32 -4.99
C GLU A 779 -10.49 31.03 -6.06
N ARG A 780 -9.84 31.69 -7.01
CA ARG A 780 -10.51 32.40 -8.12
C ARG A 780 -9.95 31.94 -9.45
N CYS A 781 -10.85 31.58 -10.35
CA CYS A 781 -10.51 31.32 -11.75
C CYS A 781 -10.17 32.64 -12.45
N HIS A 782 -9.21 32.61 -13.37
CA HIS A 782 -8.94 33.75 -14.23
C HIS A 782 -10.05 33.90 -15.30
N ARG A 783 -10.22 35.12 -15.83
CA ARG A 783 -11.08 35.33 -17.00
C ARG A 783 -10.47 34.61 -18.20
N GLU A 784 -11.28 33.86 -18.94
CA GLU A 784 -10.86 33.16 -20.15
C GLU A 784 -10.18 34.12 -21.13
N SER A 785 -8.94 33.83 -21.51
CA SER A 785 -8.31 34.41 -22.69
C SER A 785 -8.40 33.43 -23.85
N ALA A 786 -8.50 33.92 -25.08
CA ALA A 786 -8.42 33.09 -26.30
C ALA A 786 -6.96 32.65 -26.60
N GLY A 787 -6.06 32.77 -25.62
CA GLY A 787 -4.62 32.57 -25.77
C GLY A 787 -4.11 31.27 -25.14
N TYR A 788 -2.88 30.94 -25.49
CA TYR A 788 -2.13 29.74 -25.08
C TYR A 788 -1.74 29.68 -23.59
N ASP A 789 -2.17 30.65 -22.79
CA ASP A 789 -1.66 30.82 -21.43
C ASP A 789 -2.09 29.68 -20.49
N CYS A 790 -3.17 28.95 -20.77
CA CYS A 790 -3.67 27.88 -19.89
C CYS A 790 -4.09 26.63 -20.68
N VAL A 791 -3.42 25.50 -20.43
CA VAL A 791 -3.65 24.24 -21.13
C VAL A 791 -4.81 23.45 -20.50
N VAL A 792 -4.94 23.48 -19.18
CA VAL A 792 -6.05 22.88 -18.43
C VAL A 792 -6.51 23.83 -17.36
N GLU A 793 -7.83 24.01 -17.23
CA GLU A 793 -8.46 24.72 -16.11
C GLU A 793 -9.71 23.93 -15.71
N GLU A 794 -9.76 23.51 -14.44
CA GLU A 794 -10.83 22.71 -13.86
C GLU A 794 -11.31 23.32 -12.55
N THR A 795 -12.63 23.44 -12.39
CA THR A 795 -13.25 23.97 -11.18
C THR A 795 -13.73 22.82 -10.29
N VAL A 796 -13.26 22.79 -9.04
CA VAL A 796 -13.62 21.76 -8.07
C VAL A 796 -14.28 22.42 -6.86
N ASN A 797 -15.47 21.95 -6.51
CA ASN A 797 -16.18 22.41 -5.32
C ASN A 797 -15.89 21.48 -4.15
N VAL A 798 -15.31 22.01 -3.07
CA VAL A 798 -15.02 21.26 -1.84
C VAL A 798 -15.77 21.93 -0.68
N GLY A 799 -16.87 21.30 -0.25
CA GLY A 799 -17.79 21.89 0.72
C GLY A 799 -18.38 23.20 0.20
N SER A 800 -18.19 24.30 0.92
CA SER A 800 -18.63 25.65 0.53
C SER A 800 -17.61 26.44 -0.29
N SER A 801 -16.40 25.90 -0.49
CA SER A 801 -15.31 26.58 -1.18
C SER A 801 -15.19 26.07 -2.62
N GLN A 802 -14.92 26.98 -3.55
CA GLN A 802 -14.64 26.66 -4.95
C GLN A 802 -13.14 26.86 -5.20
N PHE A 803 -12.48 25.83 -5.69
CA PHE A 803 -11.08 25.86 -6.10
C PHE A 803 -10.99 25.76 -7.62
N CYS A 804 -10.05 26.50 -8.20
CA CYS A 804 -9.70 26.44 -9.60
C CYS A 804 -8.30 25.83 -9.71
N ILE A 805 -8.21 24.71 -10.41
CA ILE A 805 -6.96 24.01 -10.68
C ILE A 805 -6.59 24.29 -12.13
N TYR A 806 -5.45 24.92 -12.35
CA TYR A 806 -5.00 25.28 -13.69
C TYR A 806 -3.53 24.97 -13.93
N GLN A 807 -3.18 24.73 -15.19
CA GLN A 807 -1.83 24.42 -15.63
C GLN A 807 -1.52 25.22 -16.90
N HIS A 808 -0.44 25.99 -16.88
CA HIS A 808 -0.07 26.91 -17.97
C HIS A 808 0.62 26.21 -19.14
N SER A 809 1.40 25.16 -18.88
CA SER A 809 2.09 24.40 -19.91
C SER A 809 2.03 22.89 -19.64
N ALA A 810 1.99 22.06 -20.69
CA ALA A 810 2.03 20.60 -20.55
C ALA A 810 3.43 20.07 -20.89
N GLU A 811 3.89 19.07 -20.15
CA GLU A 811 5.09 18.33 -20.55
C GLU A 811 4.79 17.51 -21.81
N HIS A 812 5.62 17.67 -22.85
CA HIS A 812 5.40 17.00 -24.13
C HIS A 812 6.24 15.73 -24.31
N SER A 813 7.32 15.59 -23.53
CA SER A 813 8.22 14.45 -23.58
C SER A 813 8.83 14.19 -22.21
N VAL A 814 9.05 12.92 -21.89
CA VAL A 814 9.73 12.48 -20.66
C VAL A 814 10.73 11.39 -21.01
N PHE A 815 11.94 11.50 -20.46
CA PHE A 815 13.02 10.54 -20.65
C PHE A 815 13.30 9.82 -19.34
N PRO A 816 12.47 8.83 -18.95
CA PRO A 816 12.66 8.12 -17.70
C PRO A 816 14.01 7.40 -17.72
N ASP A 817 14.76 7.50 -16.62
CA ASP A 817 15.99 6.73 -16.49
C ASP A 817 15.64 5.27 -16.16
N LEU A 818 15.74 4.41 -17.18
CA LEU A 818 15.55 2.96 -17.08
C LEU A 818 16.84 2.22 -16.68
N GLY A 819 17.91 2.94 -16.33
CA GLY A 819 19.11 2.36 -15.76
C GLY A 819 18.90 1.89 -14.31
N ASN A 820 19.83 1.09 -13.78
CA ASN A 820 19.76 0.62 -12.40
C ASN A 820 19.87 1.75 -11.35
N ALA A 821 20.36 2.92 -11.76
CA ALA A 821 20.44 4.14 -10.94
C ALA A 821 19.13 4.93 -10.96
N GLY A 822 18.26 4.70 -11.95
CA GLY A 822 17.05 5.46 -12.18
C GLY A 822 15.95 5.15 -11.17
N VAL A 823 15.23 6.18 -10.75
CA VAL A 823 14.12 6.09 -9.78
C VAL A 823 12.84 5.51 -10.42
N ALA A 824 12.75 5.55 -11.76
CA ALA A 824 11.68 4.90 -12.51
C ALA A 824 11.81 3.36 -12.51
N GLY A 825 13.04 2.85 -12.46
CA GLY A 825 13.36 1.42 -12.55
C GLY A 825 13.44 0.92 -14.00
N PRO A 826 14.18 -0.18 -14.26
CA PRO A 826 14.46 -0.66 -15.60
C PRO A 826 13.24 -1.27 -16.31
N ASP A 827 12.29 -1.80 -15.54
CA ASP A 827 11.07 -2.43 -16.06
C ASP A 827 9.87 -1.47 -16.08
N SER A 828 10.10 -0.15 -16.01
CA SER A 828 9.03 0.84 -15.93
C SER A 828 8.15 0.86 -17.18
N GLY A 829 6.94 0.31 -17.07
CA GLY A 829 5.92 0.30 -18.12
C GLY A 829 5.00 1.54 -18.13
N MET A 830 5.38 2.63 -17.46
CA MET A 830 4.51 3.80 -17.27
C MET A 830 4.21 4.54 -18.58
N LEU A 831 5.24 4.88 -19.37
CA LEU A 831 5.06 5.59 -20.65
C LEU A 831 4.25 4.79 -21.66
N PRO A 832 4.54 3.50 -21.90
CA PRO A 832 3.70 2.67 -22.76
C PRO A 832 2.24 2.68 -22.30
N TRP A 833 1.97 2.55 -21.00
CA TRP A 833 0.61 2.56 -20.47
C TRP A 833 -0.14 3.88 -20.72
N LEU A 834 0.54 5.03 -20.60
CA LEU A 834 -0.06 6.35 -20.89
C LEU A 834 -0.37 6.58 -22.38
N GLN A 835 0.37 5.91 -23.26
CA GLN A 835 0.21 6.00 -24.72
C GLN A 835 -0.74 4.94 -25.29
N ASP A 836 -0.87 3.79 -24.62
CA ASP A 836 -1.58 2.63 -25.16
C ASP A 836 -3.08 2.87 -25.25
N ILE A 837 -3.60 2.93 -26.47
CA ILE A 837 -5.02 3.11 -26.76
C ILE A 837 -5.89 1.93 -26.29
N GLN A 838 -5.33 0.72 -26.16
CA GLN A 838 -6.07 -0.46 -25.70
C GLN A 838 -6.32 -0.40 -24.19
N PHE A 839 -5.33 0.00 -23.40
CA PHE A 839 -5.46 0.09 -21.94
C PHE A 839 -5.96 1.46 -21.47
N SER A 840 -5.70 2.53 -22.19
CA SER A 840 -6.24 3.86 -21.85
C SER A 840 -7.65 4.10 -22.40
N GLY A 841 -8.10 3.29 -23.35
CA GLY A 841 -9.41 3.39 -23.99
C GLY A 841 -9.59 4.62 -24.89
N ASN A 842 -8.51 5.30 -25.27
CA ASN A 842 -8.62 6.56 -26.01
C ASN A 842 -9.02 6.34 -27.46
N TRP A 843 -10.06 7.03 -27.88
CA TRP A 843 -10.46 7.06 -29.29
C TRP A 843 -11.09 8.40 -29.65
N VAL A 844 -11.01 8.71 -30.95
CA VAL A 844 -11.56 9.93 -31.53
C VAL A 844 -12.28 9.56 -32.81
N ARG A 845 -13.49 10.10 -32.97
CA ARG A 845 -14.35 9.81 -34.13
C ARG A 845 -15.05 11.06 -34.62
N LEU A 846 -15.25 11.16 -35.94
CA LEU A 846 -16.13 12.17 -36.54
C LEU A 846 -17.57 11.62 -36.64
N THR A 847 -18.57 12.41 -36.23
CA THR A 847 -19.99 12.02 -36.28
C THR A 847 -20.82 13.05 -37.07
N PRO A 848 -21.54 12.64 -38.13
CA PRO A 848 -21.41 11.36 -38.82
C PRO A 848 -20.09 11.31 -39.60
N GLY A 849 -19.39 10.17 -39.59
CA GLY A 849 -18.11 10.11 -40.28
C GLY A 849 -17.19 8.95 -39.87
N PRO A 850 -15.97 8.96 -40.44
CA PRO A 850 -14.92 7.99 -40.17
C PRO A 850 -14.26 8.22 -38.79
N ASP A 851 -13.60 7.17 -38.32
CA ASP A 851 -12.73 7.22 -37.15
C ASP A 851 -11.41 7.92 -37.51
N PHE A 852 -10.75 8.50 -36.52
CA PHE A 852 -9.42 9.10 -36.71
C PHE A 852 -8.33 8.03 -36.57
N ASP A 853 -7.25 8.18 -37.33
CA ASP A 853 -6.07 7.32 -37.19
C ASP A 853 -5.19 7.82 -36.05
N ALA A 854 -4.91 6.96 -35.08
CA ALA A 854 -4.02 7.27 -33.96
C ALA A 854 -2.56 7.12 -34.40
N GLU A 855 -1.80 8.21 -34.37
CA GLU A 855 -0.36 8.24 -34.58
C GLU A 855 0.34 8.47 -33.22
N ALA A 856 1.06 7.47 -32.73
CA ALA A 856 1.91 7.63 -31.55
C ALA A 856 3.20 8.39 -31.92
N VAL A 857 3.47 9.51 -31.26
CA VAL A 857 4.63 10.37 -31.56
C VAL A 857 5.88 9.87 -30.83
N GLY A 858 6.33 8.65 -31.14
CA GLY A 858 7.56 8.07 -30.58
C GLY A 858 7.48 7.65 -29.09
N ASN A 859 8.52 6.95 -28.63
CA ASN A 859 8.52 6.22 -27.36
C ASN A 859 8.58 7.11 -26.10
N HIS A 860 8.94 8.40 -26.23
CA HIS A 860 9.13 9.33 -25.12
C HIS A 860 8.08 10.44 -25.05
N SER A 861 7.11 10.45 -25.97
CA SER A 861 6.07 11.47 -26.03
C SER A 861 4.95 11.21 -25.03
N LEU A 862 4.42 12.26 -24.41
CA LEU A 862 3.15 12.16 -23.66
C LEU A 862 1.93 12.41 -24.53
N ASN A 863 2.14 12.65 -25.82
CA ASN A 863 1.12 13.00 -26.79
C ASN A 863 0.73 11.80 -27.64
N THR A 864 -0.57 11.57 -27.74
CA THR A 864 -1.19 10.76 -28.79
C THR A 864 -1.86 11.72 -29.78
N VAL A 865 -1.49 11.64 -31.06
CA VAL A 865 -2.02 12.51 -32.10
C VAL A 865 -2.97 11.70 -32.98
N TYR A 866 -4.24 12.07 -32.97
CA TYR A 866 -5.24 11.51 -33.86
C TYR A 866 -5.32 12.39 -35.09
N ARG A 867 -5.13 11.80 -36.27
CA ARG A 867 -5.16 12.52 -37.54
C ARG A 867 -6.31 12.01 -38.38
N LEU A 868 -7.07 12.94 -38.93
CA LEU A 868 -8.03 12.66 -39.99
C LEU A 868 -7.62 13.44 -41.24
N THR A 869 -7.19 12.70 -42.26
CA THR A 869 -6.88 13.22 -43.60
C THR A 869 -8.03 12.90 -44.55
N GLY A 870 -8.71 13.91 -45.10
CA GLY A 870 -9.75 13.69 -46.10
C GLY A 870 -10.54 14.95 -46.47
N LEU A 871 -11.44 14.80 -47.45
CA LEU A 871 -12.40 15.84 -47.86
C LEU A 871 -13.42 16.07 -46.74
N LEU A 872 -13.16 17.11 -45.95
CA LEU A 872 -13.99 17.54 -44.84
C LEU A 872 -15.19 18.35 -45.35
N LYS A 873 -16.34 17.67 -45.49
CA LYS A 873 -17.64 18.32 -45.73
C LYS A 873 -18.20 18.89 -44.41
N VAL A 874 -17.50 19.83 -43.78
CA VAL A 874 -17.84 20.39 -42.45
C VAL A 874 -18.73 21.64 -42.56
N GLN A 875 -19.50 21.73 -43.64
CA GLN A 875 -20.48 22.81 -43.82
C GLN A 875 -21.84 22.47 -43.18
N ASP A 876 -22.06 21.22 -42.73
CA ASP A 876 -23.31 20.78 -42.13
C ASP A 876 -23.29 20.94 -40.59
N ASP A 877 -24.35 21.54 -40.04
CA ASP A 877 -24.55 21.84 -38.60
C ASP A 877 -24.48 20.61 -37.66
N ASP A 878 -24.59 19.40 -38.20
CA ASP A 878 -24.64 18.14 -37.43
C ASP A 878 -23.26 17.52 -37.15
N THR A 879 -22.18 18.07 -37.73
CA THR A 879 -20.83 17.51 -37.60
C THR A 879 -20.25 17.74 -36.21
N ALA A 880 -19.82 16.67 -35.56
CA ALA A 880 -19.18 16.74 -34.25
C ALA A 880 -18.02 15.74 -34.12
N ILE A 881 -16.99 16.13 -33.37
CA ILE A 881 -15.91 15.24 -32.95
C ILE A 881 -16.34 14.61 -31.63
N GLN A 882 -16.42 13.29 -31.60
CA GLN A 882 -16.58 12.50 -30.37
C GLN A 882 -15.20 12.11 -29.86
N ILE A 883 -14.97 12.33 -28.58
CA ILE A 883 -13.68 12.17 -27.93
C ILE A 883 -13.89 11.36 -26.65
N ALA A 884 -13.34 10.16 -26.60
CA ALA A 884 -13.22 9.38 -25.38
C ALA A 884 -11.77 9.44 -24.91
N ALA A 885 -11.57 9.94 -23.69
CA ALA A 885 -10.26 10.13 -23.09
C ALA A 885 -9.92 9.03 -22.07
N THR A 886 -10.82 8.06 -21.87
CA THR A 886 -10.80 7.10 -20.76
C THR A 886 -11.29 5.72 -21.22
N GLU A 887 -10.93 4.68 -20.46
CA GLU A 887 -11.38 3.30 -20.63
C GLU A 887 -12.79 3.11 -20.05
N ASP A 888 -13.80 3.67 -20.73
CA ASP A 888 -15.22 3.34 -20.47
C ASP A 888 -15.77 2.45 -21.59
N LEU A 889 -16.08 1.21 -21.23
CA LEU A 889 -16.71 0.22 -22.13
C LEU A 889 -18.11 0.63 -22.59
N THR A 890 -18.76 1.57 -21.91
CA THR A 890 -20.16 1.94 -22.13
C THR A 890 -20.36 3.17 -23.02
N ASN A 891 -19.27 3.80 -23.51
CA ASN A 891 -19.29 5.04 -24.31
C ASN A 891 -20.03 6.23 -23.64
N THR A 892 -20.36 6.15 -22.36
CA THR A 892 -21.19 7.15 -21.69
C THR A 892 -20.42 8.44 -21.40
N GLU A 893 -19.10 8.36 -21.30
CA GLU A 893 -18.21 9.51 -21.03
C GLU A 893 -17.68 10.20 -22.29
N ALA A 894 -18.07 9.78 -23.50
CA ALA A 894 -17.57 10.38 -24.74
C ALA A 894 -18.03 11.83 -24.88
N LEU A 895 -17.07 12.76 -24.91
CA LEU A 895 -17.32 14.18 -25.09
C LEU A 895 -17.63 14.47 -26.55
N ARG A 896 -18.69 15.25 -26.80
CA ARG A 896 -19.09 15.66 -28.15
C ARG A 896 -18.77 17.14 -28.36
N ALA A 897 -17.77 17.43 -29.18
CA ALA A 897 -17.41 18.79 -29.59
C ALA A 897 -17.97 19.09 -30.98
N GLN A 898 -18.93 20.02 -31.08
CA GLN A 898 -19.46 20.46 -32.38
C GLN A 898 -18.36 21.13 -33.21
N LEU A 899 -18.34 20.86 -34.50
CA LEU A 899 -17.35 21.40 -35.43
C LEU A 899 -18.06 21.99 -36.65
N MET A 900 -17.92 23.30 -36.85
CA MET A 900 -18.41 24.00 -38.03
C MET A 900 -17.26 24.82 -38.61
N VAL A 901 -16.92 24.62 -39.88
CA VAL A 901 -15.84 25.37 -40.55
C VAL A 901 -16.45 26.33 -41.55
N VAL A 902 -16.22 27.62 -41.36
CA VAL A 902 -16.78 28.70 -42.19
C VAL A 902 -15.63 29.49 -42.81
N SER A 903 -15.66 29.64 -44.13
CA SER A 903 -14.75 30.53 -44.83
C SER A 903 -15.15 31.99 -44.60
N GLY A 904 -14.18 32.82 -44.20
CA GLY A 904 -14.39 34.24 -43.88
C GLY A 904 -14.36 34.56 -42.39
N ALA A 905 -14.33 35.84 -42.07
CA ALA A 905 -14.19 36.34 -40.71
C ALA A 905 -15.54 36.32 -39.94
N PRO A 906 -15.52 36.37 -38.59
CA PRO A 906 -16.73 36.55 -37.80
C PRO A 906 -17.48 37.82 -38.23
N ARG A 907 -18.81 37.72 -38.32
CA ARG A 907 -19.66 38.88 -38.66
C ARG A 907 -19.51 39.94 -37.56
N PRO A 908 -19.24 41.21 -37.89
CA PRO A 908 -19.25 42.28 -36.89
C PRO A 908 -20.67 42.43 -36.30
N LEU A 909 -20.73 42.73 -35.01
CA LEU A 909 -21.93 43.14 -34.28
C LEU A 909 -21.93 44.66 -34.23
N LEU A 910 -23.04 45.28 -34.68
CA LEU A 910 -23.20 46.73 -34.59
C LEU A 910 -23.73 47.13 -33.22
N GLN A 911 -23.17 48.20 -32.68
CA GLN A 911 -23.66 48.87 -31.49
C GLN A 911 -23.70 50.37 -31.75
N VAL A 912 -24.88 50.98 -31.56
CA VAL A 912 -25.04 52.43 -31.60
C VAL A 912 -24.88 52.94 -30.17
N ARG A 913 -23.99 53.91 -29.95
CA ARG A 913 -23.69 54.42 -28.59
C ARG A 913 -24.91 55.00 -27.88
N ASP A 914 -25.76 55.71 -28.60
CA ASP A 914 -26.96 56.38 -28.08
C ASP A 914 -28.18 56.05 -28.97
N GLU A 915 -28.65 54.80 -28.91
CA GLU A 915 -29.86 54.39 -29.65
C GLU A 915 -31.09 55.13 -29.07
N SER A 916 -31.73 55.94 -29.90
CA SER A 916 -32.90 56.75 -29.54
C SER A 916 -33.84 56.91 -30.74
N ASP A 917 -35.07 57.40 -30.52
CA ASP A 917 -36.00 57.73 -31.61
C ASP A 917 -35.41 58.75 -32.61
N ALA A 918 -34.37 59.49 -32.20
CA ALA A 918 -33.66 60.47 -33.02
C ALA A 918 -32.42 59.92 -33.75
N CYS A 919 -32.01 58.67 -33.47
CA CYS A 919 -30.86 58.00 -34.11
C CYS A 919 -30.98 56.48 -34.01
N PHE A 920 -31.29 55.82 -35.12
CA PHE A 920 -31.58 54.38 -35.18
C PHE A 920 -31.00 53.72 -36.45
N LEU A 921 -30.85 52.39 -36.43
CA LEU A 921 -30.39 51.60 -37.58
C LEU A 921 -31.57 51.05 -38.40
N LEU A 922 -31.46 51.11 -39.73
CA LEU A 922 -32.37 50.49 -40.69
C LEU A 922 -31.66 49.48 -41.59
N PRO A 923 -32.17 48.24 -41.71
CA PRO A 923 -33.12 47.62 -40.79
C PRO A 923 -32.56 47.56 -39.36
N THR A 924 -33.43 47.29 -38.38
CA THR A 924 -32.98 46.98 -37.02
C THR A 924 -31.96 45.83 -37.09
N PHE A 925 -30.84 45.98 -36.37
CA PHE A 925 -29.75 45.01 -36.47
C PHE A 925 -30.24 43.61 -36.07
N SER A 926 -29.96 42.65 -36.94
CA SER A 926 -30.18 41.23 -36.69
C SER A 926 -28.99 40.43 -37.21
N LEU A 927 -28.63 39.39 -36.46
CA LEU A 927 -27.51 38.50 -36.77
C LEU A 927 -27.66 37.79 -38.12
N ASP A 928 -28.90 37.54 -38.54
CA ASP A 928 -29.26 36.92 -39.82
C ASP A 928 -29.71 37.94 -40.87
N GLY A 929 -29.62 39.23 -40.56
CA GLY A 929 -30.10 40.32 -41.40
C GLY A 929 -29.17 40.66 -42.58
N PRO A 930 -29.56 41.63 -43.42
CA PRO A 930 -28.79 42.07 -44.59
C PRO A 930 -27.40 42.61 -44.21
N LEU A 931 -26.47 42.63 -45.16
CA LEU A 931 -25.09 43.11 -44.97
C LEU A 931 -24.96 44.64 -45.07
N ASP A 932 -26.05 45.32 -45.45
CA ASP A 932 -26.11 46.77 -45.62
C ASP A 932 -27.16 47.37 -44.69
N TYR A 933 -26.73 48.34 -43.89
CA TYR A 933 -27.56 49.10 -42.96
C TYR A 933 -27.46 50.59 -43.26
N ALA A 934 -28.40 51.36 -42.76
CA ALA A 934 -28.32 52.81 -42.69
C ALA A 934 -28.52 53.29 -41.26
N ILE A 935 -27.75 54.31 -40.85
CA ILE A 935 -28.00 55.05 -39.60
C ILE A 935 -28.82 56.28 -39.95
N CYS A 936 -30.00 56.40 -39.35
CA CYS A 936 -31.05 57.34 -39.71
C CYS A 936 -31.45 58.20 -38.51
N GLY A 937 -31.83 59.45 -38.75
CA GLY A 937 -32.23 60.43 -37.73
C GLY A 937 -31.38 61.71 -37.73
N ALA A 938 -31.85 62.74 -37.02
CA ALA A 938 -31.40 64.13 -37.23
C ALA A 938 -29.91 64.42 -36.92
N HIS A 939 -29.23 63.59 -36.10
CA HIS A 939 -27.87 63.80 -35.59
C HIS A 939 -26.95 62.56 -35.70
N GLY A 940 -27.33 61.53 -36.47
CA GLY A 940 -26.61 60.25 -36.50
C GLY A 940 -25.27 60.31 -37.23
N ALA A 941 -24.17 60.68 -36.55
CA ALA A 941 -22.84 60.56 -37.15
C ALA A 941 -22.45 59.07 -37.28
N LEU A 942 -21.80 58.68 -38.38
CA LEU A 942 -21.23 57.32 -38.52
C LEU A 942 -20.30 56.96 -37.35
N ASP A 943 -19.71 57.96 -36.70
CA ASP A 943 -18.89 57.84 -35.46
C ASP A 943 -19.64 57.28 -34.25
N GLN A 944 -20.98 57.30 -34.26
CA GLN A 944 -21.80 56.73 -33.21
C GLN A 944 -22.02 55.22 -33.38
N VAL A 945 -21.67 54.67 -34.55
CA VAL A 945 -21.77 53.24 -34.83
C VAL A 945 -20.42 52.59 -34.58
N GLU A 946 -20.38 51.80 -33.52
CA GLU A 946 -19.28 50.91 -33.23
C GLU A 946 -19.59 49.52 -33.77
N ALA A 947 -18.53 48.80 -34.12
CA ALA A 947 -18.64 47.41 -34.47
C ALA A 947 -17.59 46.62 -33.69
N PHE A 948 -18.02 45.50 -33.12
CA PHE A 948 -17.14 44.57 -32.42
C PHE A 948 -17.43 43.14 -32.87
N VAL A 949 -16.57 42.22 -32.48
CA VAL A 949 -16.71 40.79 -32.75
C VAL A 949 -16.61 40.04 -31.44
N THR A 950 -17.37 38.96 -31.30
CA THR A 950 -17.38 38.14 -30.09
C THR A 950 -16.07 37.34 -29.93
N ASP A 951 -15.44 36.96 -31.04
CA ASP A 951 -14.16 36.28 -31.04
C ASP A 951 -13.01 37.30 -30.86
N SER A 952 -12.42 37.30 -29.67
CA SER A 952 -11.37 38.24 -29.25
C SER A 952 -10.09 38.23 -30.12
N ARG A 953 -9.91 37.20 -30.97
CA ARG A 953 -8.78 37.11 -31.92
C ARG A 953 -8.97 38.00 -33.15
N PHE A 954 -10.19 38.46 -33.36
CA PHE A 954 -10.53 39.39 -34.42
C PHE A 954 -10.76 40.78 -33.84
N HIS A 955 -10.57 41.79 -34.67
CA HIS A 955 -10.98 43.16 -34.41
C HIS A 955 -11.67 43.68 -35.66
N VAL A 956 -12.49 44.72 -35.48
CA VAL A 956 -13.20 45.32 -36.61
C VAL A 956 -12.47 46.60 -37.00
N ILE A 957 -12.12 46.69 -38.29
CA ILE A 957 -11.53 47.88 -38.88
C ILE A 957 -12.65 48.64 -39.61
N PRO A 958 -12.98 49.86 -39.18
CA PRO A 958 -13.86 50.74 -39.92
C PRO A 958 -13.08 51.45 -41.04
N GLU A 959 -13.67 51.54 -42.23
CA GLU A 959 -13.17 52.35 -43.35
C GLU A 959 -14.29 53.27 -43.84
N ASP A 960 -14.03 54.58 -43.81
CA ASP A 960 -14.98 55.58 -44.28
C ASP A 960 -14.77 55.89 -45.76
N LEU A 961 -15.85 55.73 -46.52
CA LEU A 961 -15.95 56.05 -47.93
C LEU A 961 -16.96 57.19 -48.13
N GLN A 962 -16.65 58.07 -49.08
CA GLN A 962 -17.58 59.08 -49.56
C GLN A 962 -17.89 58.80 -51.02
N GLU A 963 -19.17 58.59 -51.30
CA GLU A 963 -19.67 58.37 -52.66
C GLU A 963 -20.59 59.53 -53.05
N PRO A 964 -20.52 60.01 -54.30
CA PRO A 964 -21.50 60.97 -54.80
C PRO A 964 -22.87 60.29 -54.91
N GLY A 965 -23.84 60.76 -54.13
CA GLY A 965 -25.23 60.33 -54.22
C GLY A 965 -26.08 61.32 -55.00
N ASN A 966 -27.24 60.86 -55.46
CA ASN A 966 -28.29 61.71 -56.06
C ASN A 966 -28.79 62.80 -55.09
N CYS A 967 -28.43 62.68 -53.81
CA CYS A 967 -28.95 63.43 -52.69
C CYS A 967 -27.85 63.99 -51.77
N GLY A 968 -26.76 64.47 -52.38
CA GLY A 968 -25.55 64.89 -51.68
C GLY A 968 -24.56 63.74 -51.49
N ILE A 969 -23.55 63.97 -50.65
CA ILE A 969 -22.49 62.99 -50.40
C ILE A 969 -23.06 61.87 -49.52
N VAL A 970 -23.08 60.64 -50.04
CA VAL A 970 -23.37 59.44 -49.26
C VAL A 970 -22.11 59.10 -48.49
N ARG A 971 -22.16 59.22 -47.17
CA ARG A 971 -21.08 58.73 -46.31
C ARG A 971 -21.37 57.27 -46.01
N ARG A 972 -20.40 56.40 -46.23
CA ARG A 972 -20.52 54.96 -45.98
C ARG A 972 -19.35 54.51 -45.12
N ARG A 973 -19.63 53.88 -44.00
CA ARG A 973 -18.63 53.19 -43.19
C ARG A 973 -18.70 51.70 -43.49
N GLY A 974 -17.64 51.18 -44.08
CA GLY A 974 -17.43 49.74 -44.24
C GLY A 974 -16.80 49.18 -42.98
N PHE A 975 -17.36 48.09 -42.45
CA PHE A 975 -16.78 47.35 -41.33
C PHE A 975 -16.20 46.05 -41.87
N ARG A 976 -14.91 45.83 -41.59
CA ARG A 976 -14.21 44.59 -41.94
C ARG A 976 -13.66 43.94 -40.68
N SER A 977 -14.03 42.69 -40.46
CA SER A 977 -13.44 41.87 -39.41
C SER A 977 -12.08 41.37 -39.90
N VAL A 978 -11.03 41.75 -39.18
CA VAL A 978 -9.65 41.35 -39.49
C VAL A 978 -9.07 40.64 -38.28
N ARG A 979 -8.32 39.57 -38.53
CA ARG A 979 -7.61 38.88 -37.47
C ARG A 979 -6.50 39.79 -36.95
N LYS A 980 -6.33 39.88 -35.63
CA LYS A 980 -5.30 40.73 -35.03
C LYS A 980 -3.90 40.19 -35.38
N ASP A 981 -2.96 41.08 -35.68
CA ASP A 981 -1.60 40.72 -36.10
C ASP A 981 -0.80 40.03 -34.97
N ASP A 982 -1.14 40.31 -33.70
CA ASP A 982 -0.57 39.67 -32.50
C ASP A 982 -0.98 38.20 -32.31
N SER A 983 -1.91 37.69 -33.13
CA SER A 983 -2.42 36.32 -33.04
C SER A 983 -1.58 35.26 -33.78
N GLY A 984 -0.39 35.62 -34.26
CA GLY A 984 0.58 34.69 -34.85
C GLY A 984 0.26 34.21 -36.28
N CYS A 985 -0.72 34.81 -36.95
CA CYS A 985 -1.15 34.43 -38.30
C CYS A 985 -0.24 34.91 -39.45
N GLY A 986 0.79 35.72 -39.16
CA GLY A 986 1.79 36.15 -40.14
C GLY A 986 1.20 36.72 -41.44
N ALA A 987 1.62 36.18 -42.59
CA ALA A 987 1.27 36.72 -43.91
C ALA A 987 -0.21 36.51 -44.31
N TRP A 988 -0.97 35.64 -43.63
CA TRP A 988 -2.34 35.31 -44.02
C TRP A 988 -3.43 35.98 -43.16
N CYS A 989 -3.07 36.78 -42.13
CA CYS A 989 -4.03 37.44 -41.22
C CYS A 989 -5.15 38.23 -41.92
N GLN A 990 -4.86 38.79 -43.09
CA GLN A 990 -5.79 39.64 -43.85
C GLN A 990 -6.56 38.87 -44.96
N ARG A 991 -6.34 37.56 -45.10
CA ARG A 991 -6.81 36.74 -46.23
C ARG A 991 -8.12 36.02 -45.98
N TYR A 992 -8.95 36.60 -45.14
CA TYR A 992 -10.33 36.18 -44.94
C TYR A 992 -11.21 36.72 -46.08
N LEU A 993 -12.05 35.84 -46.64
CA LEU A 993 -13.03 36.22 -47.64
C LEU A 993 -14.01 37.22 -47.01
N PRO A 994 -14.18 38.43 -47.59
CA PRO A 994 -15.21 39.34 -47.13
C PRO A 994 -16.58 38.78 -47.48
N ARG A 995 -17.58 39.06 -46.63
CA ARG A 995 -18.97 38.63 -46.89
C ARG A 995 -19.64 39.40 -48.03
N GLY A 996 -19.26 40.67 -48.22
CA GLY A 996 -19.63 41.48 -49.38
C GLY A 996 -18.49 41.63 -50.39
N ALA A 997 -18.60 42.57 -51.32
CA ALA A 997 -17.56 42.80 -52.34
C ALA A 997 -16.22 43.28 -51.75
N ARG A 998 -16.25 44.01 -50.63
CA ARG A 998 -15.07 44.59 -49.98
C ARG A 998 -15.11 44.61 -48.45
N TYR A 999 -16.31 44.58 -47.87
CA TYR A 999 -16.55 44.70 -46.43
C TYR A 999 -17.44 43.56 -45.95
N ASP A 1000 -17.38 43.24 -44.65
CA ASP A 1000 -18.27 42.25 -44.05
C ASP A 1000 -19.64 42.82 -43.75
N MET A 1001 -19.71 44.13 -43.55
CA MET A 1001 -20.94 44.87 -43.34
C MET A 1001 -20.71 46.33 -43.70
N THR A 1002 -21.74 47.04 -44.13
CA THR A 1002 -21.64 48.48 -44.36
C THR A 1002 -22.79 49.23 -43.71
N VAL A 1003 -22.47 50.40 -43.17
CA VAL A 1003 -23.45 51.33 -42.60
C VAL A 1003 -23.35 52.62 -43.39
N SER A 1004 -24.47 53.02 -43.97
CA SER A 1004 -24.59 54.23 -44.78
C SER A 1004 -25.29 55.32 -44.00
N HIS A 1005 -24.87 56.55 -44.21
CA HIS A 1005 -25.53 57.73 -43.67
C HIS A 1005 -25.85 58.66 -44.84
N SER A 1006 -27.06 58.51 -45.36
CA SER A 1006 -27.64 59.45 -46.31
C SER A 1006 -29.17 59.46 -46.18
N PRO A 1007 -29.82 60.62 -46.34
CA PRO A 1007 -31.28 60.67 -46.32
C PRO A 1007 -31.89 59.74 -47.37
N SER A 1008 -31.33 59.70 -48.59
CA SER A 1008 -31.84 58.85 -49.66
C SER A 1008 -31.86 57.37 -49.30
N ARG A 1009 -30.81 56.87 -48.63
CA ARG A 1009 -30.70 55.46 -48.28
C ARG A 1009 -31.60 55.10 -47.11
N CYS A 1010 -31.77 56.01 -46.15
CA CYS A 1010 -32.74 55.90 -45.07
C CYS A 1010 -34.18 55.85 -45.59
N PHE A 1011 -34.54 56.70 -46.55
CA PHE A 1011 -35.87 56.66 -47.19
C PHE A 1011 -36.10 55.37 -47.97
N ASP A 1012 -35.13 54.95 -48.79
CA ASP A 1012 -35.24 53.71 -49.55
C ASP A 1012 -35.44 52.51 -48.64
N LEU A 1013 -34.65 52.38 -47.56
CA LEU A 1013 -34.76 51.28 -46.61
C LEU A 1013 -36.03 51.36 -45.74
N ALA A 1014 -36.44 52.55 -45.31
CA ALA A 1014 -37.69 52.72 -44.56
C ALA A 1014 -38.92 52.34 -45.41
N LEU A 1015 -38.93 52.72 -46.69
CA LEU A 1015 -39.98 52.33 -47.64
C LEU A 1015 -39.96 50.82 -47.95
N ASP A 1016 -38.77 50.26 -48.19
CA ASP A 1016 -38.62 48.82 -48.47
C ASP A 1016 -39.00 47.94 -47.26
N LEU A 1017 -38.86 48.46 -46.04
CA LEU A 1017 -39.30 47.82 -44.80
C LEU A 1017 -40.74 48.18 -44.40
N GLU A 1018 -41.44 49.01 -45.19
CA GLU A 1018 -42.78 49.55 -44.92
C GLU A 1018 -42.93 50.21 -43.53
N ASN A 1019 -41.84 50.79 -43.00
CA ASN A 1019 -41.77 51.33 -41.66
C ASN A 1019 -41.99 52.86 -41.65
N ALA A 1020 -43.24 53.27 -41.46
CA ALA A 1020 -43.63 54.68 -41.51
C ALA A 1020 -43.00 55.55 -40.41
N THR A 1021 -42.74 55.02 -39.20
CA THR A 1021 -42.09 55.78 -38.13
C THR A 1021 -40.61 56.00 -38.41
N ALA A 1022 -39.95 55.01 -39.00
CA ALA A 1022 -38.58 55.16 -39.50
C ALA A 1022 -38.50 56.17 -40.66
N LEU A 1023 -39.53 56.22 -41.50
CA LEU A 1023 -39.64 57.20 -42.59
C LEU A 1023 -39.79 58.62 -42.05
N GLU A 1024 -40.68 58.83 -41.07
CA GLU A 1024 -40.85 60.09 -40.35
C GLU A 1024 -39.54 60.55 -39.69
N GLY A 1025 -38.87 59.67 -38.94
CA GLY A 1025 -37.56 59.96 -38.32
C GLY A 1025 -36.47 60.30 -39.35
N SER A 1026 -36.54 59.72 -40.55
CA SER A 1026 -35.63 60.02 -41.67
C SER A 1026 -35.96 61.37 -42.35
N LEU A 1027 -37.22 61.82 -42.34
CA LEU A 1027 -37.64 63.13 -42.87
C LEU A 1027 -37.07 64.28 -42.03
N TRP A 1028 -37.04 64.12 -40.70
CA TRP A 1028 -36.40 65.09 -39.80
C TRP A 1028 -34.91 65.30 -40.09
N MET A 1029 -34.20 64.26 -40.57
CA MET A 1029 -32.79 64.32 -40.95
C MET A 1029 -32.51 65.22 -42.15
N THR A 1030 -33.48 65.40 -43.06
CA THR A 1030 -33.31 66.21 -44.27
C THR A 1030 -33.50 67.70 -44.01
N MET A 1031 -34.32 68.07 -43.02
CA MET A 1031 -34.61 69.48 -42.67
C MET A 1031 -33.44 70.25 -42.08
N SER A 1032 -32.49 69.58 -41.44
CA SER A 1032 -31.30 70.23 -40.86
C SER A 1032 -30.28 70.68 -41.93
N VAL A 1033 -30.43 70.24 -43.18
CA VAL A 1033 -29.55 70.59 -44.31
C VAL A 1033 -30.29 71.57 -45.23
N ARG A 1034 -29.97 72.88 -45.15
CA ARG A 1034 -30.65 73.97 -45.88
C ARG A 1034 -30.72 73.83 -47.42
N ASP A 1035 -29.90 72.96 -48.02
CA ASP A 1035 -29.80 72.73 -49.48
C ASP A 1035 -30.51 71.45 -49.98
N SER A 1036 -31.26 70.73 -49.13
CA SER A 1036 -31.77 69.38 -49.44
C SER A 1036 -33.15 69.31 -50.11
N ARG A 1037 -33.81 70.43 -50.43
CA ARG A 1037 -35.15 70.41 -51.07
C ARG A 1037 -35.18 69.61 -52.38
N GLY A 1038 -34.07 69.55 -53.13
CA GLY A 1038 -33.96 68.75 -54.34
C GLY A 1038 -33.97 67.23 -54.13
N CYS A 1039 -33.88 66.74 -52.89
CA CYS A 1039 -33.91 65.31 -52.59
C CYS A 1039 -35.29 64.70 -52.57
N LEU A 1040 -36.30 65.45 -52.09
CA LEU A 1040 -37.66 64.95 -51.97
C LEU A 1040 -38.30 64.65 -53.35
N ASP A 1041 -37.75 65.26 -54.41
CA ASP A 1041 -38.11 65.01 -55.82
C ASP A 1041 -37.58 63.67 -56.39
N ALA A 1042 -36.84 62.87 -55.61
CA ALA A 1042 -36.23 61.61 -56.06
C ALA A 1042 -37.21 60.44 -56.30
N GLY A 1043 -38.52 60.70 -56.36
CA GLY A 1043 -39.53 59.70 -56.71
C GLY A 1043 -39.98 58.76 -55.58
N TRP A 1044 -39.64 59.06 -54.32
CA TRP A 1044 -40.02 58.24 -53.16
C TRP A 1044 -41.52 58.18 -52.92
N LEU A 1045 -42.26 59.28 -53.15
CA LEU A 1045 -43.72 59.28 -53.11
C LEU A 1045 -44.32 58.31 -54.14
N THR A 1046 -43.81 58.34 -55.37
CA THR A 1046 -44.21 57.39 -56.42
C THR A 1046 -43.88 55.94 -56.02
N ARG A 1047 -42.75 55.71 -55.36
CA ARG A 1047 -42.35 54.38 -54.84
C ARG A 1047 -43.25 53.92 -53.68
N ALA A 1048 -43.54 54.79 -52.71
CA ALA A 1048 -44.44 54.50 -51.58
C ALA A 1048 -45.85 54.12 -52.06
N VAL A 1049 -46.36 54.82 -53.08
CA VAL A 1049 -47.65 54.47 -53.69
C VAL A 1049 -47.58 53.16 -54.47
N ARG A 1050 -46.47 52.88 -55.19
CA ARG A 1050 -46.27 51.57 -55.85
C ARG A 1050 -46.21 50.41 -54.86
N LEU A 1051 -45.61 50.62 -53.68
CA LEU A 1051 -45.56 49.64 -52.59
C LEU A 1051 -46.89 49.57 -51.79
N ASN A 1052 -47.88 50.41 -52.11
CA ASN A 1052 -49.19 50.46 -51.44
C ASN A 1052 -49.11 50.75 -49.91
N SER A 1053 -48.07 51.44 -49.45
CA SER A 1053 -47.88 51.79 -48.04
C SER A 1053 -48.59 53.11 -47.70
N SER A 1054 -49.87 53.04 -47.32
CA SER A 1054 -50.71 54.21 -47.05
C SER A 1054 -50.16 55.13 -45.95
N ALA A 1055 -49.53 54.56 -44.92
CA ALA A 1055 -48.87 55.31 -43.85
C ALA A 1055 -47.65 56.08 -44.37
N SER A 1056 -46.78 55.45 -45.17
CA SER A 1056 -45.60 56.09 -45.77
C SER A 1056 -45.97 57.21 -46.76
N VAL A 1057 -47.05 57.02 -47.52
CA VAL A 1057 -47.59 58.04 -48.43
C VAL A 1057 -48.12 59.24 -47.64
N LYS A 1058 -48.82 58.99 -46.53
CA LYS A 1058 -49.32 60.05 -45.65
C LYS A 1058 -48.16 60.89 -45.08
N GLU A 1059 -47.13 60.24 -44.53
CA GLU A 1059 -45.95 60.92 -43.99
C GLU A 1059 -45.22 61.77 -45.04
N LEU A 1060 -44.98 61.23 -46.25
CA LEU A 1060 -44.33 61.99 -47.33
C LEU A 1060 -45.15 63.19 -47.81
N LEU A 1061 -46.49 63.10 -47.80
CA LEU A 1061 -47.40 64.18 -48.19
C LEU A 1061 -47.56 65.26 -47.12
N GLU A 1062 -47.47 64.91 -45.83
CA GLU A 1062 -47.52 65.88 -44.72
C GLU A 1062 -46.28 66.78 -44.66
N TRP A 1063 -45.18 66.37 -45.30
CA TRP A 1063 -43.86 67.02 -45.24
C TRP A 1063 -43.44 67.80 -46.50
N ASP A 1064 -44.42 68.34 -47.25
CA ASP A 1064 -44.23 69.29 -48.37
C ASP A 1064 -43.71 68.68 -49.70
N ALA A 1065 -43.89 67.37 -49.92
CA ALA A 1065 -43.86 66.81 -51.28
C ALA A 1065 -45.14 67.25 -52.00
N ASP A 1066 -45.11 68.40 -52.67
CA ASP A 1066 -46.29 69.00 -53.29
C ASP A 1066 -46.96 68.01 -54.28
N ALA A 1067 -48.09 67.43 -53.85
CA ALA A 1067 -48.87 66.46 -54.61
C ALA A 1067 -49.37 67.02 -55.96
N ASN A 1068 -49.29 68.34 -56.14
CA ASN A 1068 -49.71 69.07 -57.33
C ASN A 1068 -48.53 69.58 -58.18
N GLN A 1069 -47.27 69.38 -57.77
CA GLN A 1069 -46.12 69.79 -58.56
C GLN A 1069 -46.02 68.93 -59.83
N ILE A 1070 -46.08 69.59 -60.99
CA ILE A 1070 -46.13 68.93 -62.30
C ILE A 1070 -44.70 68.54 -62.71
N TRP A 1071 -44.34 67.27 -62.59
CA TRP A 1071 -43.08 66.73 -63.11
C TRP A 1071 -43.35 66.06 -64.46
N MET A 1072 -42.75 66.57 -65.54
CA MET A 1072 -42.98 66.08 -66.91
C MET A 1072 -44.47 65.99 -67.34
N GLY A 1073 -45.31 66.90 -66.86
CA GLY A 1073 -46.71 67.01 -67.31
C GLY A 1073 -47.75 66.17 -66.55
N VAL A 1074 -47.36 65.49 -65.46
CA VAL A 1074 -48.25 64.66 -64.63
C VAL A 1074 -47.95 64.88 -63.15
N THR A 1075 -48.98 64.88 -62.30
CA THR A 1075 -48.78 64.95 -60.85
C THR A 1075 -48.33 63.59 -60.28
N PRO A 1076 -47.63 63.55 -59.13
CA PRO A 1076 -47.27 62.29 -58.47
C PRO A 1076 -48.48 61.39 -58.21
N LEU A 1077 -49.62 61.97 -57.83
CA LEU A 1077 -50.90 61.27 -57.66
C LEU A 1077 -51.44 60.70 -58.98
N GLN A 1078 -51.30 61.43 -60.10
CA GLN A 1078 -51.68 60.96 -61.44
C GLN A 1078 -50.73 59.87 -61.95
N THR A 1079 -49.45 59.92 -61.61
CA THR A 1079 -48.44 58.91 -61.98
C THR A 1079 -48.64 57.62 -61.19
N ALA A 1080 -48.99 57.73 -59.90
CA ALA A 1080 -49.44 56.65 -59.05
C ALA A 1080 -50.73 55.99 -59.56
N ALA A 1081 -51.75 56.79 -59.89
CA ALA A 1081 -52.99 56.30 -60.49
C ALA A 1081 -52.73 55.61 -61.85
N ALA A 1082 -51.84 56.15 -62.68
CA ALA A 1082 -51.43 55.57 -63.96
C ALA A 1082 -50.65 54.25 -63.81
N ALA A 1083 -49.82 54.10 -62.77
CA ALA A 1083 -49.07 52.86 -62.50
C ALA A 1083 -49.96 51.74 -61.91
N GLN A 1084 -50.94 52.09 -61.06
CA GLN A 1084 -51.99 51.15 -60.61
C GLN A 1084 -52.92 50.76 -61.77
N LEU A 1085 -53.25 51.69 -62.68
CA LEU A 1085 -53.98 51.40 -63.92
C LEU A 1085 -53.15 50.54 -64.89
N ALA A 1086 -51.82 50.66 -64.91
CA ALA A 1086 -50.90 49.84 -65.72
C ALA A 1086 -50.73 48.40 -65.16
N SER A 1087 -50.68 48.21 -63.84
CA SER A 1087 -50.65 46.87 -63.23
C SER A 1087 -52.01 46.16 -63.31
N LEU A 1088 -53.11 46.92 -63.18
CA LEU A 1088 -54.45 46.42 -63.49
C LEU A 1088 -54.59 46.06 -64.96
N SER A 1089 -54.02 46.81 -65.91
CA SER A 1089 -54.11 46.46 -67.34
C SER A 1089 -53.19 45.32 -67.77
N CYS A 1090 -52.07 45.04 -67.09
CA CYS A 1090 -51.25 43.85 -67.33
C CYS A 1090 -51.84 42.58 -66.67
N ALA A 1091 -52.51 42.71 -65.53
CA ALA A 1091 -53.22 41.59 -64.88
C ALA A 1091 -54.59 41.27 -65.51
N TYR A 1092 -55.22 42.21 -66.23
CA TYR A 1092 -56.48 42.00 -66.95
C TYR A 1092 -56.30 41.52 -68.41
N LEU A 1093 -55.13 41.71 -69.04
CA LEU A 1093 -54.87 41.28 -70.43
C LEU A 1093 -54.22 39.89 -70.56
N LEU A 1094 -53.79 39.24 -69.47
CA LEU A 1094 -53.34 37.84 -69.50
C LEU A 1094 -54.39 36.83 -69.01
N ARG A 1095 -55.66 37.26 -68.87
CA ARG A 1095 -56.79 36.41 -68.44
C ARG A 1095 -57.90 36.22 -69.47
N ILE A 1096 -57.74 36.70 -70.71
CA ILE A 1096 -58.69 36.47 -71.82
C ILE A 1096 -57.94 36.19 -73.13
N ALA A 1097 -57.25 35.05 -73.20
CA ALA A 1097 -56.97 34.35 -74.45
C ALA A 1097 -56.72 32.87 -74.15
N PHE A 1098 -57.45 31.99 -74.85
CA PHE A 1098 -57.44 30.52 -74.78
C PHE A 1098 -58.26 29.83 -73.67
N ALA A 1099 -59.58 29.83 -73.90
CA ALA A 1099 -60.38 28.63 -73.68
C ALA A 1099 -60.80 28.05 -75.04
N ARG A 1100 -60.19 26.94 -75.48
CA ARG A 1100 -60.84 25.89 -76.27
C ARG A 1100 -59.95 24.66 -76.47
N ASN A 1101 -60.49 23.52 -76.02
CA ASN A 1101 -60.25 22.14 -76.47
C ASN A 1101 -58.84 21.57 -76.21
N SER A 1102 -58.63 20.31 -75.79
CA SER A 1102 -59.45 19.15 -75.43
C SER A 1102 -58.46 18.00 -75.20
N VAL A 1103 -58.75 17.06 -74.27
CA VAL A 1103 -58.27 15.65 -74.24
C VAL A 1103 -56.77 15.48 -73.84
N SER A 1104 -56.31 14.66 -72.89
CA SER A 1104 -56.93 13.70 -71.97
C SER A 1104 -55.87 12.89 -71.18
N TRP A 1105 -56.28 12.20 -70.10
CA TRP A 1105 -55.68 10.99 -69.46
C TRP A 1105 -54.24 11.15 -68.90
N ASN A 1106 -53.83 10.72 -67.69
CA ASN A 1106 -54.43 9.90 -66.63
C ASN A 1106 -53.46 9.88 -65.41
N VAL A 1107 -53.99 9.54 -64.22
CA VAL A 1107 -53.35 8.66 -63.19
C VAL A 1107 -52.16 9.28 -62.39
N VAL A 1108 -52.07 9.28 -61.05
CA VAL A 1108 -52.79 8.61 -59.95
C VAL A 1108 -52.34 9.23 -58.60
N ASN A 1109 -53.28 9.38 -57.64
CA ASN A 1109 -53.23 9.12 -56.18
C ASN A 1109 -52.02 9.55 -55.31
N LEU A 1110 -52.10 9.83 -54.01
CA LEU A 1110 -53.09 9.73 -52.91
C LEU A 1110 -52.48 10.63 -51.77
N TRP A 1111 -53.22 11.53 -51.11
CA TRP A 1111 -53.71 11.42 -49.71
C TRP A 1111 -52.65 11.03 -48.64
N PHE A 1112 -52.25 11.89 -47.70
CA PHE A 1112 -52.90 12.40 -46.45
C PHE A 1112 -52.41 11.66 -45.19
N TRP A 1113 -52.51 12.36 -44.04
CA TRP A 1113 -52.51 11.91 -42.63
C TRP A 1113 -51.16 11.92 -41.87
N GLN A 1114 -51.08 12.29 -40.58
CA GLN A 1114 -51.97 12.99 -39.65
C GLN A 1114 -51.18 13.26 -38.35
N ASP A 1115 -51.47 14.35 -37.66
CA ASP A 1115 -51.25 14.50 -36.22
C ASP A 1115 -52.22 13.60 -35.42
N GLY A 1116 -51.77 13.13 -34.24
CA GLY A 1116 -52.64 12.56 -33.22
C GLY A 1116 -51.88 11.90 -32.07
N GLY A 1117 -51.84 12.58 -30.92
CA GLY A 1117 -51.26 12.06 -29.67
C GLY A 1117 -52.12 11.04 -28.93
N GLY A 1118 -51.57 10.46 -27.84
CA GLY A 1118 -52.33 9.69 -26.85
C GLY A 1118 -51.52 8.75 -25.94
N CYS A 1119 -51.20 9.24 -24.74
CA CYS A 1119 -51.00 8.60 -23.41
C CYS A 1119 -50.47 7.16 -23.18
N ARG A 1120 -49.50 7.10 -22.24
CA ARG A 1120 -49.22 6.09 -21.17
C ARG A 1120 -49.37 4.58 -21.47
N SER A 1121 -48.23 3.89 -21.33
CA SER A 1121 -48.01 2.91 -20.25
C SER A 1121 -46.65 3.17 -19.61
#